data_AF-A0A7C2C145-F1
#
_entry.id   AF-A0A7C2C145-F1
#
_cell.length_a   1.000
_cell.length_b   1.000
_cell.length_c   1.000
_cell.angle_alpha   90.00
_cell.angle_beta   90.00
_cell.angle_gamma   90.00
#
_symmetry.space_group_name_H-M   'P 1'
#
loop_
_entity.id
_entity.type
_entity.pdbx_description
1 polymer ?
#
loop_
_entity_poly.entity_id
_entity_poly.type
_entity_poly.pdbx_seq_one_letter_code
_entity_poly.pdbx_strand_id
1 'polypeptide(L)'
;MRSQLKEGPEQEQVVGPLVQYLLTKGYKLEQIRFGKREWRVPKSPSEAHKREKGRSYEGFPVDIAIFNASAEGPSLPRIIIETKQPKEEAGISQLQAYMSLEPSVELGIWTNSADPSAPALFLYRGEAHPRRKLVKDIPSPGDPIVPDRVPLRYKDLTVPSQDVLRKLFSDLMDRLASEDANVVRPDDRLSELCNLILLKLDGDRRAKAEGEEAEVRWRALSTPEDTARMIREWFRNFTRVYPELFTSEEERTLRLTDRSIHLVVEALEGYRLIEAGSEAVAQAFQVLRTEALRSADGQFFTPQSVIKAGVVLTEVEWDDLVIDPACGTGGFLIEAFFNLVEKAKGDPTQAVRWAQTHLYGVDKDHVAVKLAKAVMQIGGDGSAHIFRGDSIRRHEWPKSFPHLQSELQEGRFDLVLTNPPFGKDLVVSREDLAQSGFSIHLADGGSMKKVPIGLVFLELAYWLLKPGGRVGIVLPETYFFSRSYRWVMDWLRPRLRPLVVANIPMEAFQQYARAKTSFFVFEKLASEPDLEAPVLFLNPHTCGIGPDGKDIPDNELWEHVLLSKKGELPPGAVQVRLGEVYRRGVLVPRYYDPRYEEPLNRLLEEKGLEGVSLGELVKRGFLKYRFGHGSPDRLNRRGEVPYIKVSDLRAGRVNVNPTNLVPREVARRLWRGEESGLRAWDLLTPIRASSNIGEFAVLLPGEEERVLTKEVLVLRSTEEGEREGYTPFYLFWALSLRAVRESWRRVTLMQTNREDVGDYWKEVRIPKPKSPSWAEEVSRPVREYLEGLVQAQRGLLGLRAQEEEGFTFVPFLRPPSVGDKESENNPGGNTST
;
A
#
# COMPACT_ATOMS: atom_id res chain seq x y z
N MET A 1 -65.25 -24.13 16.45
CA MET A 1 -63.78 -24.09 16.58
C MET A 1 -63.20 -25.43 17.02
N ARG A 2 -63.47 -25.95 18.24
CA ARG A 2 -62.88 -27.21 18.74
C ARG A 2 -63.05 -28.44 17.83
N SER A 3 -64.18 -28.55 17.12
CA SER A 3 -64.43 -29.64 16.16
C SER A 3 -63.54 -29.60 14.89
N GLN A 4 -62.87 -28.48 14.63
CA GLN A 4 -62.00 -28.26 13.46
C GLN A 4 -60.52 -28.52 13.74
N LEU A 5 -60.10 -28.71 14.99
CA LEU A 5 -58.73 -29.05 15.35
C LEU A 5 -58.39 -30.50 14.96
N LYS A 6 -57.12 -30.76 14.64
CA LYS A 6 -56.58 -32.13 14.51
C LYS A 6 -56.31 -32.70 15.91
N GLU A 7 -56.17 -34.02 15.98
CA GLU A 7 -55.73 -34.69 17.22
C GLU A 7 -54.24 -34.43 17.43
N GLY A 8 -53.85 -33.94 18.61
CA GLY A 8 -52.46 -33.72 18.99
C GLY A 8 -52.27 -32.60 20.02
N PRO A 9 -51.26 -32.70 20.90
CA PRO A 9 -51.04 -31.74 21.98
C PRO A 9 -50.77 -30.32 21.47
N GLU A 10 -50.08 -30.16 20.35
CA GLU A 10 -49.83 -28.85 19.71
C GLU A 10 -51.12 -28.15 19.26
N GLN A 11 -52.09 -28.91 18.76
CA GLN A 11 -53.36 -28.37 18.26
C GLN A 11 -54.23 -27.86 19.41
N GLU A 12 -54.20 -28.55 20.55
CA GLU A 12 -54.95 -28.17 21.75
C GLU A 12 -54.24 -27.08 22.57
N GLN A 13 -52.91 -27.13 22.65
CA GLN A 13 -52.12 -26.27 23.53
C GLN A 13 -51.60 -25.00 22.85
N VAL A 14 -51.46 -24.96 21.52
CA VAL A 14 -50.88 -23.81 20.80
C VAL A 14 -51.83 -23.29 19.72
N VAL A 15 -52.17 -24.10 18.72
CA VAL A 15 -52.98 -23.65 17.56
C VAL A 15 -54.38 -23.21 17.98
N GLY A 16 -55.08 -24.01 18.79
CA GLY A 16 -56.42 -23.68 19.29
C GLY A 16 -56.49 -22.35 20.06
N PRO A 17 -55.67 -22.15 21.10
CA PRO A 17 -55.59 -20.87 21.81
C PRO A 17 -55.21 -19.69 20.90
N LEU A 18 -54.29 -19.88 19.95
CA LEU A 18 -53.87 -18.83 19.04
C LEU A 18 -55.00 -18.42 18.08
N VAL A 19 -55.79 -19.37 17.57
CA VAL A 19 -57.00 -19.07 16.79
C VAL A 19 -58.03 -18.33 17.65
N GLN A 20 -58.21 -18.72 18.92
CA GLN A 20 -59.10 -18.00 19.83
C GLN A 20 -58.64 -16.55 20.03
N TYR A 21 -57.33 -16.33 20.15
CA TYR A 21 -56.75 -14.99 20.23
C TYR A 21 -57.03 -14.17 18.97
N LEU A 22 -56.85 -14.74 17.78
CA LEU A 22 -57.19 -14.09 16.52
C LEU A 22 -58.68 -13.69 16.46
N LEU A 23 -59.58 -14.54 16.94
CA LEU A 23 -61.01 -14.18 17.03
C LEU A 23 -61.24 -13.00 17.98
N THR A 24 -60.54 -12.91 19.12
CA THR A 24 -60.63 -11.75 20.02
C THR A 24 -60.08 -10.46 19.40
N LYS A 25 -59.15 -10.56 18.44
CA LYS A 25 -58.60 -9.43 17.67
C LYS A 25 -59.53 -8.92 16.55
N GLY A 26 -60.67 -9.59 16.34
CA GLY A 26 -61.67 -9.21 15.35
C GLY A 26 -61.62 -10.01 14.05
N TYR A 27 -60.72 -11.00 13.91
CA TYR A 27 -60.77 -11.92 12.77
C TYR A 27 -62.03 -12.78 12.84
N LYS A 28 -62.63 -13.05 11.67
CA LYS A 28 -63.75 -13.97 11.56
C LYS A 28 -63.25 -15.38 11.31
N LEU A 29 -63.98 -16.39 11.77
CA LEU A 29 -63.60 -17.79 11.55
C LEU A 29 -63.50 -18.15 10.05
N GLU A 30 -64.29 -17.50 9.21
CA GLU A 30 -64.23 -17.65 7.74
C GLU A 30 -62.93 -17.11 7.12
N GLN A 31 -62.17 -16.27 7.83
CA GLN A 31 -60.88 -15.72 7.40
C GLN A 31 -59.69 -16.58 7.84
N ILE A 32 -59.89 -17.67 8.58
CA ILE A 32 -58.80 -18.45 9.18
C ILE A 32 -58.89 -19.92 8.74
N ARG A 33 -57.79 -20.46 8.20
CA ARG A 33 -57.61 -21.90 7.91
C ARG A 33 -56.63 -22.49 8.90
N PHE A 34 -57.03 -23.58 9.57
CA PHE A 34 -56.25 -24.25 10.60
C PHE A 34 -56.75 -25.69 10.81
N GLY A 35 -55.96 -26.53 11.50
CA GLY A 35 -56.36 -27.87 11.91
C GLY A 35 -56.76 -28.77 10.73
N LYS A 36 -57.95 -29.38 10.79
CA LYS A 36 -58.49 -30.30 9.76
C LYS A 36 -58.72 -29.63 8.41
N ARG A 37 -58.73 -28.29 8.36
CA ARG A 37 -58.88 -27.46 7.17
C ARG A 37 -57.65 -26.58 6.95
N GLU A 38 -56.46 -27.15 7.12
CA GLU A 38 -55.19 -26.46 6.89
C GLU A 38 -55.03 -25.95 5.45
N TRP A 39 -54.36 -24.80 5.32
CA TRP A 39 -53.96 -24.31 4.01
C TRP A 39 -52.71 -25.06 3.54
N ARG A 40 -52.58 -25.24 2.22
CA ARG A 40 -51.42 -25.90 1.61
C ARG A 40 -50.69 -24.96 0.67
N VAL A 41 -49.45 -24.66 1.00
CA VAL A 41 -48.54 -23.86 0.16
C VAL A 41 -48.00 -24.75 -0.96
N PRO A 42 -48.15 -24.41 -2.25
CA PRO A 42 -47.69 -25.25 -3.35
C PRO A 42 -46.20 -25.53 -3.28
N LYS A 43 -45.77 -26.77 -3.54
CA LYS A 43 -44.34 -27.15 -3.47
C LYS A 43 -43.48 -26.53 -4.58
N SER A 44 -44.09 -26.06 -5.66
CA SER A 44 -43.41 -25.44 -6.79
C SER A 44 -44.34 -24.49 -7.58
N PRO A 45 -43.81 -23.61 -8.44
CA PRO A 45 -44.61 -22.78 -9.32
C PRO A 45 -45.56 -23.58 -10.24
N SER A 46 -45.16 -24.80 -10.65
CA SER A 46 -46.02 -25.67 -11.44
C SER A 46 -47.22 -26.20 -10.64
N GLU A 47 -47.05 -26.44 -9.34
CA GLU A 47 -48.15 -26.85 -8.45
C GLU A 47 -49.08 -25.67 -8.14
N ALA A 48 -48.54 -24.44 -8.05
CA ALA A 48 -49.33 -23.22 -7.93
C ALA A 48 -50.29 -23.04 -9.11
N HIS A 49 -49.81 -23.26 -10.35
CA HIS A 49 -50.64 -23.21 -11.56
C HIS A 49 -51.75 -24.28 -11.59
N LYS A 50 -51.49 -25.47 -11.03
CA LYS A 50 -52.52 -26.52 -10.88
C LYS A 50 -53.62 -26.07 -9.92
N ARG A 51 -53.26 -25.47 -8.78
CA ARG A 51 -54.20 -24.90 -7.81
C ARG A 51 -55.06 -23.80 -8.44
N GLU A 52 -54.45 -22.87 -9.17
CA GLU A 52 -55.16 -21.77 -9.84
C GLU A 52 -56.17 -22.26 -10.87
N LYS A 53 -55.91 -23.42 -11.50
CA LYS A 53 -56.83 -24.09 -12.43
C LYS A 53 -57.85 -25.02 -11.77
N GLY A 54 -57.92 -25.04 -10.43
CA GLY A 54 -58.83 -25.90 -9.67
C GLY A 54 -58.49 -27.40 -9.76
N ARG A 55 -57.24 -27.75 -10.06
CA ARG A 55 -56.77 -29.15 -10.14
C ARG A 55 -56.09 -29.55 -8.82
N SER A 56 -56.04 -30.87 -8.55
CA SER A 56 -55.28 -31.42 -7.43
C SER A 56 -53.79 -31.06 -7.55
N TYR A 57 -53.17 -30.67 -6.43
CA TYR A 57 -51.79 -30.22 -6.35
C TYR A 57 -51.11 -30.72 -5.09
N GLU A 58 -49.78 -30.81 -5.13
CA GLU A 58 -48.96 -31.06 -3.95
C GLU A 58 -48.57 -29.77 -3.24
N GLY A 59 -48.83 -29.71 -1.93
CA GLY A 59 -48.46 -28.57 -1.10
C GLY A 59 -48.07 -28.97 0.32
N PHE A 60 -47.26 -28.11 0.95
CA PHE A 60 -46.90 -28.20 2.35
C PHE A 60 -48.01 -27.61 3.23
N PRO A 61 -48.44 -28.32 4.28
CA PRO A 61 -49.41 -27.78 5.21
C PRO A 61 -48.81 -26.64 6.05
N VAL A 62 -49.64 -25.66 6.40
CA VAL A 62 -49.30 -24.63 7.39
C VAL A 62 -50.30 -24.65 8.54
N ASP A 63 -49.83 -24.37 9.76
CA ASP A 63 -50.65 -24.52 10.97
C ASP A 63 -51.83 -23.56 11.00
N ILE A 64 -51.57 -22.29 10.67
CA ILE A 64 -52.61 -21.25 10.53
C ILE A 64 -52.33 -20.39 9.30
N ALA A 65 -53.34 -20.17 8.48
CA ALA A 65 -53.32 -19.20 7.39
C ALA A 65 -54.49 -18.22 7.52
N ILE A 66 -54.22 -16.93 7.37
CA ILE A 66 -55.19 -15.84 7.55
C ILE A 66 -55.41 -15.10 6.23
N PHE A 67 -56.68 -14.87 5.89
CA PHE A 67 -57.15 -14.30 4.63
C PHE A 67 -57.80 -12.93 4.86
N ASN A 68 -57.74 -12.03 3.87
CA ASN A 68 -58.34 -10.69 3.97
C ASN A 68 -59.88 -10.71 3.99
N ALA A 69 -60.52 -11.56 3.18
CA ALA A 69 -61.98 -11.56 3.01
C ALA A 69 -62.64 -12.86 3.51
N SER A 70 -62.48 -13.95 2.77
CA SER A 70 -62.96 -15.28 3.15
C SER A 70 -62.04 -16.34 2.59
N ALA A 71 -61.81 -17.39 3.36
CA ALA A 71 -61.03 -18.55 2.98
C ALA A 71 -61.82 -19.54 2.11
N GLU A 72 -63.12 -19.34 1.88
CA GLU A 72 -64.00 -20.21 1.09
C GLU A 72 -64.05 -19.88 -0.42
N GLY A 73 -63.28 -18.89 -0.88
CA GLY A 73 -63.15 -18.49 -2.29
C GLY A 73 -61.71 -18.57 -2.83
N PRO A 74 -61.42 -17.99 -4.02
CA PRO A 74 -60.08 -17.99 -4.63
C PRO A 74 -59.07 -17.05 -3.92
N SER A 75 -59.37 -16.63 -2.69
CA SER A 75 -58.53 -15.72 -1.92
C SER A 75 -57.26 -16.45 -1.48
N LEU A 76 -56.12 -15.75 -1.55
CA LEU A 76 -54.84 -16.24 -1.04
C LEU A 76 -54.56 -15.65 0.35
N PRO A 77 -53.79 -16.37 1.20
CA PRO A 77 -53.50 -15.90 2.55
C PRO A 77 -52.55 -14.70 2.53
N ARG A 78 -52.74 -13.78 3.48
CA ARG A 78 -51.87 -12.62 3.71
C ARG A 78 -50.90 -12.85 4.86
N ILE A 79 -51.28 -13.71 5.82
CA ILE A 79 -50.45 -14.06 6.98
C ILE A 79 -50.40 -15.59 7.11
N ILE A 80 -49.21 -16.13 7.36
CA ILE A 80 -49.02 -17.55 7.70
C ILE A 80 -48.35 -17.62 9.07
N ILE A 81 -48.85 -18.52 9.92
CA ILE A 81 -48.26 -18.80 11.24
C ILE A 81 -47.82 -20.26 11.28
N GLU A 82 -46.56 -20.48 11.65
CA GLU A 82 -45.99 -21.80 11.92
C GLU A 82 -45.78 -21.96 13.43
N THR A 83 -46.25 -23.08 13.97
CA THR A 83 -46.05 -23.48 15.37
C THR A 83 -45.11 -24.69 15.40
N LYS A 84 -44.11 -24.70 16.28
CA LYS A 84 -43.22 -25.88 16.45
C LYS A 84 -42.68 -26.06 17.86
N GLN A 85 -42.39 -27.31 18.20
CA GLN A 85 -41.47 -27.72 19.26
C GLN A 85 -40.28 -28.49 18.64
N PRO A 86 -38.98 -28.32 18.99
CA PRO A 86 -38.32 -27.32 19.82
C PRO A 86 -37.08 -26.65 19.15
N LYS A 87 -37.05 -26.44 17.83
CA LYS A 87 -35.90 -25.76 17.15
C LYS A 87 -36.34 -24.59 16.27
N GLU A 88 -36.01 -23.38 16.72
CA GLU A 88 -36.35 -22.08 16.09
C GLU A 88 -35.83 -21.94 14.65
N GLU A 89 -34.56 -22.26 14.40
CA GLU A 89 -33.92 -22.09 13.08
C GLU A 89 -34.58 -22.92 11.95
N ALA A 90 -35.03 -24.14 12.25
CA ALA A 90 -35.68 -25.01 11.28
C ALA A 90 -37.09 -24.53 10.93
N GLY A 91 -37.82 -23.96 11.89
CA GLY A 91 -39.14 -23.36 11.66
C GLY A 91 -39.05 -22.08 10.84
N ILE A 92 -38.05 -21.24 11.11
CA ILE A 92 -37.80 -19.99 10.36
C ILE A 92 -37.48 -20.29 8.89
N SER A 93 -36.58 -21.24 8.63
CA SER A 93 -36.17 -21.60 7.27
C SER A 93 -37.35 -22.12 6.44
N GLN A 94 -38.23 -22.91 7.07
CA GLN A 94 -39.46 -23.41 6.46
C GLN A 94 -40.45 -22.26 6.16
N LEU A 95 -40.63 -21.34 7.12
CA LEU A 95 -41.53 -20.19 6.95
C LEU A 95 -41.05 -19.25 5.83
N GLN A 96 -39.74 -19.03 5.70
CA GLN A 96 -39.14 -18.29 4.57
C GLN A 96 -39.40 -18.97 3.22
N ALA A 97 -39.29 -20.30 3.16
CA ALA A 97 -39.59 -21.06 1.94
C ALA A 97 -41.07 -20.94 1.56
N TYR A 98 -41.98 -20.97 2.54
CA TYR A 98 -43.42 -20.79 2.31
C TYR A 98 -43.77 -19.41 1.78
N MET A 99 -43.22 -18.36 2.38
CA MET A 99 -43.43 -16.98 1.90
C MET A 99 -42.90 -16.79 0.48
N SER A 100 -41.80 -17.45 0.12
CA SER A 100 -41.23 -17.39 -1.24
C SER A 100 -42.15 -18.07 -2.27
N LEU A 101 -42.81 -19.16 -1.90
CA LEU A 101 -43.71 -19.94 -2.76
C LEU A 101 -45.13 -19.37 -2.82
N GLU A 102 -45.51 -18.48 -1.89
CA GLU A 102 -46.83 -17.87 -1.83
C GLU A 102 -46.75 -16.33 -1.87
N PRO A 103 -46.76 -15.71 -3.06
CA PRO A 103 -46.44 -14.28 -3.22
C PRO A 103 -47.39 -13.29 -2.53
N SER A 104 -48.57 -13.74 -2.14
CA SER A 104 -49.60 -12.97 -1.45
C SER A 104 -49.36 -12.81 0.06
N VAL A 105 -48.44 -13.61 0.64
CA VAL A 105 -48.17 -13.60 2.08
C VAL A 105 -47.22 -12.45 2.42
N GLU A 106 -47.73 -11.44 3.10
CA GLU A 106 -46.97 -10.24 3.52
C GLU A 106 -46.24 -10.45 4.85
N LEU A 107 -46.75 -11.34 5.72
CA LEU A 107 -46.18 -11.63 7.04
C LEU A 107 -46.17 -13.13 7.35
N GLY A 108 -45.00 -13.66 7.68
CA GLY A 108 -44.83 -14.95 8.34
C GLY A 108 -44.66 -14.76 9.85
N ILE A 109 -45.30 -15.59 10.67
CA ILE A 109 -45.14 -15.57 12.13
C ILE A 109 -44.68 -16.94 12.60
N TRP A 110 -43.57 -16.98 13.33
CA TRP A 110 -43.12 -18.17 14.03
C TRP A 110 -43.33 -18.00 15.54
N THR A 111 -44.03 -18.94 16.16
CA THR A 111 -44.27 -18.95 17.61
C THR A 111 -44.28 -20.38 18.15
N ASN A 112 -43.79 -20.56 19.37
CA ASN A 112 -43.86 -21.83 20.11
C ASN A 112 -44.80 -21.76 21.33
N SER A 113 -45.49 -20.63 21.52
CA SER A 113 -46.32 -20.36 22.69
C SER A 113 -47.74 -19.98 22.30
N ALA A 114 -48.71 -20.50 23.05
CA ALA A 114 -50.11 -20.05 23.01
C ALA A 114 -50.33 -18.73 23.77
N ASP A 115 -49.38 -18.32 24.60
CA ASP A 115 -49.47 -17.08 25.36
C ASP A 115 -49.25 -15.89 24.42
N PRO A 116 -50.26 -15.02 24.21
CA PRO A 116 -50.12 -13.85 23.35
C PRO A 116 -49.07 -12.86 23.85
N SER A 117 -48.70 -12.91 25.13
CA SER A 117 -47.66 -12.06 25.71
C SER A 117 -46.24 -12.58 25.46
N ALA A 118 -46.11 -13.85 25.05
CA ALA A 118 -44.84 -14.42 24.65
C ALA A 118 -44.39 -13.81 23.32
N PRO A 119 -43.11 -13.42 23.20
CA PRO A 119 -42.62 -12.80 21.98
C PRO A 119 -42.58 -13.85 20.85
N ALA A 120 -43.17 -13.50 19.71
CA ALA A 120 -43.17 -14.30 18.49
C ALA A 120 -42.27 -13.63 17.43
N LEU A 121 -41.67 -14.43 16.55
CA LEU A 121 -40.80 -13.91 15.50
C LEU A 121 -41.60 -13.64 14.23
N PHE A 122 -41.59 -12.38 13.78
CA PHE A 122 -42.28 -11.91 12.61
C PHE A 122 -41.28 -11.78 11.45
N LEU A 123 -41.63 -12.34 10.31
CA LEU A 123 -40.93 -12.26 9.03
C LEU A 123 -41.77 -11.41 8.08
N TYR A 124 -41.39 -10.16 7.87
CA TYR A 124 -42.05 -9.27 6.91
C TYR A 124 -41.43 -9.47 5.54
N ARG A 125 -42.25 -9.48 4.49
CA ARG A 125 -41.75 -9.53 3.10
C ARG A 125 -40.95 -8.25 2.76
N GLY A 126 -39.76 -8.40 2.19
CA GLY A 126 -38.89 -7.33 1.69
C GLY A 126 -38.29 -7.68 0.32
N GLU A 127 -37.75 -6.70 -0.42
CA GLU A 127 -37.30 -6.89 -1.81
C GLU A 127 -36.07 -7.82 -1.96
N ALA A 128 -35.22 -7.94 -0.93
CA ALA A 128 -34.04 -8.81 -0.96
C ALA A 128 -34.00 -9.87 0.16
N HIS A 129 -34.45 -9.53 1.37
CA HIS A 129 -34.52 -10.45 2.52
C HIS A 129 -35.74 -10.14 3.40
N PRO A 130 -36.45 -11.14 3.95
CA PRO A 130 -37.54 -10.88 4.87
C PRO A 130 -37.03 -10.30 6.19
N ARG A 131 -37.60 -9.17 6.62
CA ARG A 131 -37.21 -8.49 7.87
C ARG A 131 -37.68 -9.30 9.07
N ARG A 132 -36.78 -9.57 10.03
CA ARG A 132 -37.04 -10.35 11.24
C ARG A 132 -37.32 -9.42 12.42
N LYS A 133 -38.34 -9.70 13.22
CA LYS A 133 -38.66 -8.90 14.40
C LYS A 133 -39.34 -9.71 15.49
N LEU A 134 -38.88 -9.61 16.74
CA LEU A 134 -39.64 -10.13 17.88
C LEU A 134 -40.77 -9.17 18.20
N VAL A 135 -42.01 -9.65 18.09
CA VAL A 135 -43.22 -8.86 18.30
C VAL A 135 -44.12 -9.60 19.29
N LYS A 136 -44.78 -8.84 20.17
CA LYS A 136 -45.67 -9.38 21.21
C LYS A 136 -47.14 -9.37 20.82
N ASP A 137 -47.49 -8.96 19.60
CA ASP A 137 -48.87 -8.84 19.19
C ASP A 137 -49.08 -9.03 17.69
N ILE A 138 -50.11 -9.80 17.34
CA ILE A 138 -50.50 -10.08 15.95
C ILE A 138 -51.39 -8.92 15.44
N PRO A 139 -51.21 -8.44 14.20
CA PRO A 139 -52.02 -7.36 13.64
C PRO A 139 -53.52 -7.68 13.67
N SER A 140 -54.38 -6.67 13.77
CA SER A 140 -55.83 -6.80 13.63
C SER A 140 -56.26 -6.82 12.15
N PRO A 141 -57.49 -7.27 11.82
CA PRO A 141 -58.00 -7.22 10.45
C PRO A 141 -57.97 -5.79 9.88
N GLY A 142 -57.34 -5.62 8.73
CA GLY A 142 -57.21 -4.32 8.04
C GLY A 142 -55.99 -3.49 8.44
N ASP A 143 -55.22 -3.92 9.45
CA ASP A 143 -53.98 -3.23 9.80
C ASP A 143 -52.95 -3.29 8.65
N PRO A 144 -52.16 -2.22 8.45
CA PRO A 144 -51.03 -2.24 7.54
C PRO A 144 -49.96 -3.19 8.08
N ILE A 145 -49.48 -4.11 7.23
CA ILE A 145 -48.40 -5.04 7.55
C ILE A 145 -47.09 -4.36 7.18
N VAL A 146 -46.61 -3.50 8.08
CA VAL A 146 -45.35 -2.75 7.92
C VAL A 146 -44.43 -2.97 9.12
N PRO A 147 -43.10 -3.05 8.90
CA PRO A 147 -42.13 -3.28 9.96
C PRO A 147 -42.01 -2.09 10.95
N ASP A 148 -42.46 -0.90 10.55
CA ASP A 148 -42.14 0.40 11.17
C ASP A 148 -42.89 0.70 12.48
N ARG A 149 -43.77 -0.18 12.98
CA ARG A 149 -44.51 0.08 14.23
C ARG A 149 -43.78 -0.28 15.53
N VAL A 150 -42.58 -0.86 15.48
CA VAL A 150 -41.76 -1.05 16.69
C VAL A 150 -40.48 -0.23 16.54
N PRO A 151 -40.22 0.73 17.45
CA PRO A 151 -38.98 1.49 17.45
C PRO A 151 -37.78 0.55 17.60
N LEU A 152 -36.81 0.65 16.70
CA LEU A 152 -35.52 -0.02 16.83
C LEU A 152 -34.80 0.64 18.01
N ARG A 153 -34.32 -0.13 18.97
CA ARG A 153 -33.61 0.39 20.15
C ARG A 153 -32.12 0.13 20.03
N TYR A 154 -31.33 0.89 20.75
CA TYR A 154 -29.87 0.72 20.74
C TYR A 154 -29.47 -0.71 21.11
N LYS A 155 -30.18 -1.32 22.06
CA LYS A 155 -29.98 -2.72 22.47
C LYS A 155 -30.11 -3.74 21.35
N ASP A 156 -30.93 -3.47 20.35
CA ASP A 156 -31.25 -4.39 19.26
C ASP A 156 -30.13 -4.43 18.20
N LEU A 157 -29.21 -3.48 18.24
CA LEU A 157 -28.09 -3.36 17.30
C LEU A 157 -26.91 -4.26 17.70
N THR A 158 -26.16 -4.73 16.70
CA THR A 158 -24.99 -5.60 16.89
C THR A 158 -23.68 -4.86 16.67
N VAL A 159 -22.61 -5.24 17.39
CA VAL A 159 -21.27 -4.69 17.13
C VAL A 159 -20.64 -5.46 15.97
N PRO A 160 -20.32 -4.83 14.83
CA PRO A 160 -19.69 -5.52 13.71
C PRO A 160 -18.21 -5.79 14.00
N SER A 161 -17.69 -6.91 13.49
CA SER A 161 -16.24 -7.16 13.49
C SER A 161 -15.54 -6.32 12.42
N GLN A 162 -14.20 -6.22 12.52
CA GLN A 162 -13.37 -5.52 11.53
C GLN A 162 -13.57 -6.06 10.10
N ASP A 163 -13.62 -7.38 9.92
CA ASP A 163 -13.83 -8.01 8.61
C ASP A 163 -15.22 -7.71 8.05
N VAL A 164 -16.24 -7.72 8.90
CA VAL A 164 -17.61 -7.36 8.52
C VAL A 164 -17.66 -5.91 8.07
N LEU A 165 -17.04 -4.98 8.80
CA LEU A 165 -16.98 -3.57 8.41
C LEU A 165 -16.27 -3.36 7.07
N ARG A 166 -15.08 -3.95 6.89
CA ARG A 166 -14.31 -3.83 5.63
C ARG A 166 -15.14 -4.31 4.44
N LYS A 167 -15.76 -5.48 4.57
CA LYS A 167 -16.60 -6.05 3.50
C LYS A 167 -17.85 -5.20 3.25
N LEU A 168 -18.57 -4.81 4.30
CA LEU A 168 -19.77 -3.99 4.21
C LEU A 168 -19.51 -2.68 3.47
N PHE A 169 -18.41 -2.03 3.80
CA PHE A 169 -17.99 -0.77 3.19
C PHE A 169 -17.58 -0.95 1.72
N SER A 170 -16.79 -1.98 1.40
CA SER A 170 -16.44 -2.33 0.02
C SER A 170 -17.70 -2.61 -0.82
N ASP A 171 -18.61 -3.45 -0.32
CA ASP A 171 -19.87 -3.79 -0.99
C ASP A 171 -20.73 -2.53 -1.22
N LEU A 172 -20.77 -1.61 -0.25
CA LEU A 172 -21.48 -0.32 -0.41
C LEU A 172 -20.84 0.53 -1.51
N MET A 173 -19.52 0.64 -1.57
CA MET A 173 -18.83 1.40 -2.62
C MET A 173 -19.09 0.85 -4.01
N ASP A 174 -19.05 -0.48 -4.18
CA ASP A 174 -19.34 -1.14 -5.46
C ASP A 174 -20.80 -0.93 -5.89
N ARG A 175 -21.73 -1.06 -4.95
CA ARG A 175 -23.15 -0.80 -5.22
C ARG A 175 -23.39 0.65 -5.61
N LEU A 176 -22.84 1.61 -4.86
CA LEU A 176 -22.93 3.03 -5.19
C LEU A 176 -22.33 3.34 -6.56
N ALA A 177 -21.23 2.68 -6.95
CA ALA A 177 -20.63 2.84 -8.27
C ALA A 177 -21.54 2.35 -9.41
N SER A 178 -22.40 1.37 -9.13
CA SER A 178 -23.33 0.79 -10.12
C SER A 178 -24.73 1.43 -10.13
N GLU A 179 -25.24 1.85 -8.95
CA GLU A 179 -26.64 2.26 -8.77
C GLU A 179 -26.83 3.78 -8.70
N ASP A 180 -25.81 4.58 -8.32
CA ASP A 180 -25.99 6.03 -8.13
C ASP A 180 -25.75 6.85 -9.41
N ALA A 181 -26.79 7.53 -9.87
CA ALA A 181 -26.74 8.36 -11.07
C ALA A 181 -26.17 9.78 -10.84
N ASN A 182 -26.12 10.25 -9.59
CA ASN A 182 -25.69 11.62 -9.27
C ASN A 182 -24.18 11.69 -9.02
N VAL A 183 -23.58 10.63 -8.48
CA VAL A 183 -22.21 10.62 -7.97
C VAL A 183 -21.35 9.59 -8.71
N VAL A 184 -20.70 10.05 -9.79
CA VAL A 184 -19.99 9.17 -10.75
C VAL A 184 -18.49 9.01 -10.43
N ARG A 185 -17.87 9.97 -9.74
CA ARG A 185 -16.43 9.88 -9.43
C ARG A 185 -16.19 9.06 -8.16
N PRO A 186 -15.15 8.21 -8.10
CA PRO A 186 -14.81 7.43 -6.91
C PRO A 186 -14.63 8.29 -5.65
N ASP A 187 -13.93 9.42 -5.76
CA ASP A 187 -13.66 10.32 -4.63
C ASP A 187 -14.92 10.97 -4.08
N ASP A 188 -15.82 11.36 -4.98
CA ASP A 188 -17.12 11.89 -4.61
C ASP A 188 -17.95 10.83 -3.89
N ARG A 189 -17.99 9.59 -4.39
CA ARG A 189 -18.71 8.48 -3.73
C ARG A 189 -18.15 8.19 -2.34
N LEU A 190 -16.83 8.14 -2.22
CA LEU A 190 -16.16 7.96 -0.94
C LEU A 190 -16.56 9.09 0.03
N SER A 191 -16.48 10.34 -0.40
CA SER A 191 -16.85 11.51 0.41
C SER A 191 -18.32 11.46 0.88
N GLU A 192 -19.25 11.08 0.01
CA GLU A 192 -20.67 10.94 0.36
C GLU A 192 -20.94 9.77 1.32
N LEU A 193 -20.29 8.63 1.12
CA LEU A 193 -20.37 7.51 2.07
C LEU A 193 -19.79 7.90 3.44
N CYS A 194 -18.70 8.67 3.47
CA CYS A 194 -18.13 9.20 4.70
C CYS A 194 -19.11 10.11 5.45
N ASN A 195 -19.84 10.98 4.74
CA ASN A 195 -20.88 11.83 5.33
C ASN A 195 -21.95 11.01 6.06
N LEU A 196 -22.40 9.92 5.43
CA LEU A 196 -23.41 9.04 5.98
C LEU A 196 -22.89 8.26 7.19
N ILE A 197 -21.67 7.73 7.13
CA ILE A 197 -21.05 7.03 8.26
C ILE A 197 -20.84 7.99 9.45
N LEU A 198 -20.36 9.20 9.22
CA LEU A 198 -20.23 10.25 10.26
C LEU A 198 -21.57 10.52 10.95
N LEU A 199 -22.64 10.65 10.16
CA LEU A 199 -23.98 10.86 10.69
C LEU A 199 -24.47 9.66 11.51
N LYS A 200 -24.19 8.42 11.05
CA LYS A 200 -24.48 7.19 11.80
C LYS A 200 -23.78 7.17 13.15
N LEU A 201 -22.50 7.50 13.18
CA LEU A 201 -21.68 7.51 14.39
C LEU A 201 -22.16 8.53 15.41
N ASP A 202 -22.52 9.74 14.97
CA ASP A 202 -23.11 10.74 15.87
C ASP A 202 -24.46 10.27 16.41
N GLY A 203 -25.26 9.57 15.60
CA GLY A 203 -26.48 8.89 16.03
C GLY A 203 -26.25 7.85 17.11
N ASP A 204 -25.29 6.96 16.89
CA ASP A 204 -24.94 5.91 17.85
C ASP A 204 -24.42 6.49 19.15
N ARG A 205 -23.61 7.54 19.08
CA ARG A 205 -23.09 8.23 20.26
C ARG A 205 -24.21 8.82 21.11
N ARG A 206 -25.22 9.44 20.49
CA ARG A 206 -26.39 9.99 21.21
C ARG A 206 -27.24 8.87 21.83
N ALA A 207 -27.55 7.84 21.05
CA ALA A 207 -28.32 6.70 21.54
C ALA A 207 -27.61 5.99 22.71
N LYS A 208 -26.29 5.81 22.62
CA LYS A 208 -25.46 5.26 23.71
C LYS A 208 -25.50 6.12 24.97
N ALA A 209 -25.46 7.45 24.82
CA ALA A 209 -25.55 8.37 25.95
C ALA A 209 -26.93 8.36 26.63
N GLU A 210 -28.00 8.12 25.85
CA GLU A 210 -29.38 7.98 26.34
C GLU A 210 -29.66 6.60 26.96
N GLY A 211 -28.92 5.57 26.55
CA GLY A 211 -28.92 4.22 27.13
C GLY A 211 -29.49 3.13 26.20
N GLU A 212 -29.41 1.87 26.63
CA GLU A 212 -29.77 0.69 25.83
C GLU A 212 -31.21 0.69 25.29
N GLU A 213 -32.15 1.36 25.96
CA GLU A 213 -33.55 1.46 25.54
C GLU A 213 -33.84 2.63 24.60
N ALA A 214 -32.84 3.47 24.29
CA ALA A 214 -33.00 4.62 23.42
C ALA A 214 -33.41 4.20 22.01
N GLU A 215 -34.41 4.88 21.44
CA GLU A 215 -34.82 4.67 20.05
C GLU A 215 -33.74 5.19 19.11
N VAL A 216 -33.30 4.34 18.17
CA VAL A 216 -32.31 4.75 17.18
C VAL A 216 -32.98 5.46 16.02
N ARG A 217 -32.48 6.66 15.72
CA ARG A 217 -32.95 7.48 14.61
C ARG A 217 -32.48 6.95 13.25
N TRP A 218 -31.33 6.28 13.21
CA TRP A 218 -30.81 5.69 11.98
C TRP A 218 -31.58 4.40 11.64
N ARG A 219 -32.47 4.48 10.65
CA ARG A 219 -33.28 3.35 10.17
C ARG A 219 -33.81 3.59 8.77
N ALA A 220 -34.00 2.53 7.99
CA ALA A 220 -34.67 2.60 6.71
C ALA A 220 -36.19 2.70 6.92
N LEU A 221 -36.83 3.69 6.30
CA LEU A 221 -38.29 3.86 6.32
C LEU A 221 -38.96 3.07 5.18
N SER A 222 -40.30 3.02 5.17
CA SER A 222 -41.09 2.29 4.16
C SER A 222 -40.79 2.65 2.70
N THR A 223 -40.31 3.87 2.41
CA THR A 223 -39.93 4.30 1.05
C THR A 223 -38.52 4.90 1.04
N PRO A 224 -37.80 4.81 -0.11
CA PRO A 224 -36.53 5.51 -0.28
C PRO A 224 -36.63 7.02 -0.09
N GLU A 225 -37.70 7.64 -0.59
CA GLU A 225 -37.94 9.08 -0.51
C GLU A 225 -38.10 9.56 0.94
N ASP A 226 -38.85 8.81 1.76
CA ASP A 226 -39.02 9.14 3.17
C ASP A 226 -37.71 8.97 3.94
N THR A 227 -36.98 7.88 3.66
CA THR A 227 -35.66 7.62 4.28
C THR A 227 -34.69 8.75 3.96
N ALA A 228 -34.59 9.11 2.68
CA ALA A 228 -33.72 10.18 2.23
C ALA A 228 -34.11 11.54 2.82
N ARG A 229 -35.41 11.86 2.91
CA ARG A 229 -35.90 13.09 3.54
C ARG A 229 -35.45 13.20 4.99
N MET A 230 -35.63 12.13 5.77
CA MET A 230 -35.22 12.07 7.18
C MET A 230 -33.70 12.26 7.34
N ILE A 231 -32.92 11.55 6.54
CA ILE A 231 -31.45 11.59 6.61
C ILE A 231 -30.90 12.95 6.16
N ARG A 232 -31.41 13.54 5.07
CA ARG A 232 -31.01 14.88 4.62
C ARG A 232 -31.34 15.94 5.66
N GLU A 233 -32.50 15.86 6.31
CA GLU A 233 -32.85 16.79 7.40
C GLU A 233 -31.89 16.66 8.58
N TRP A 234 -31.60 15.43 9.00
CA TRP A 234 -30.65 15.19 10.07
C TRP A 234 -29.24 15.66 9.70
N PHE A 235 -28.79 15.39 8.48
CA PHE A 235 -27.50 15.85 7.97
C PHE A 235 -27.38 17.38 7.96
N ARG A 236 -28.43 18.12 7.57
CA ARG A 236 -28.45 19.59 7.66
C ARG A 236 -28.29 20.11 9.08
N ASN A 237 -28.79 19.40 10.09
CA ASN A 237 -28.56 19.77 11.48
C ASN A 237 -27.15 19.38 11.93
N PHE A 238 -26.65 18.23 11.48
CA PHE A 238 -25.28 17.77 11.76
C PHE A 238 -24.23 18.76 11.24
N THR A 239 -24.38 19.25 10.02
CA THR A 239 -23.46 20.23 9.41
C THR A 239 -23.45 21.58 10.13
N ARG A 240 -24.53 21.94 10.84
CA ARG A 240 -24.58 23.13 11.69
C ARG A 240 -23.89 22.95 13.03
N VAL A 241 -23.88 21.73 13.55
CA VAL A 241 -23.20 21.40 14.83
C VAL A 241 -21.69 21.26 14.62
N TYR A 242 -21.26 20.75 13.46
CA TYR A 242 -19.85 20.55 13.10
C TYR A 242 -19.46 21.27 11.81
N PRO A 243 -19.58 22.62 11.75
CA PRO A 243 -19.32 23.39 10.53
C PRO A 243 -17.89 23.23 9.99
N GLU A 244 -16.93 22.91 10.85
CA GLU A 244 -15.50 22.73 10.54
C GLU A 244 -15.18 21.43 9.78
N LEU A 245 -16.13 20.50 9.69
CA LEU A 245 -16.03 19.28 8.87
C LEU A 245 -16.40 19.51 7.41
N PHE A 246 -17.05 20.65 7.10
CA PHE A 246 -17.65 20.91 5.79
C PHE A 246 -17.16 22.25 5.23
N THR A 247 -16.25 22.19 4.26
CA THR A 247 -15.55 23.39 3.77
C THR A 247 -16.27 24.12 2.65
N SER A 248 -17.24 23.47 2.01
CA SER A 248 -18.03 24.01 0.90
C SER A 248 -19.53 23.80 1.11
N GLU A 249 -20.36 24.59 0.45
CA GLU A 249 -21.82 24.39 0.47
C GLU A 249 -22.24 23.06 -0.18
N GLU A 250 -21.50 22.59 -1.19
CA GLU A 250 -21.74 21.26 -1.77
C GLU A 250 -21.57 20.15 -0.73
N GLU A 251 -20.50 20.19 0.07
CA GLU A 251 -20.26 19.21 1.15
C GLU A 251 -21.31 19.24 2.26
N ARG A 252 -22.03 20.37 2.42
CA ARG A 252 -23.11 20.51 3.41
C ARG A 252 -24.42 19.88 2.96
N THR A 253 -24.43 19.31 1.76
CA THR A 253 -25.57 18.60 1.18
C THR A 253 -25.17 17.17 0.81
N LEU A 254 -26.11 16.23 0.94
CA LEU A 254 -25.93 14.89 0.38
C LEU A 254 -26.34 14.92 -1.09
N ARG A 255 -25.50 14.42 -1.99
CA ARG A 255 -25.77 14.39 -3.44
C ARG A 255 -26.28 13.05 -3.94
N LEU A 256 -26.08 11.99 -3.16
CA LEU A 256 -26.60 10.65 -3.46
C LEU A 256 -28.10 10.69 -3.76
N THR A 257 -28.54 9.78 -4.64
CA THR A 257 -29.97 9.57 -4.92
C THR A 257 -30.71 9.04 -3.69
N ASP A 258 -32.04 9.19 -3.66
CA ASP A 258 -32.84 8.74 -2.52
C ASP A 258 -32.75 7.22 -2.32
N ARG A 259 -32.68 6.46 -3.42
CA ARG A 259 -32.43 5.01 -3.43
C ARG A 259 -31.06 4.67 -2.83
N SER A 260 -30.00 5.38 -3.21
CA SER A 260 -28.66 5.17 -2.66
C SER A 260 -28.56 5.49 -1.17
N ILE A 261 -29.19 6.58 -0.72
CA ILE A 261 -29.25 6.89 0.71
C ILE A 261 -29.98 5.77 1.46
N HIS A 262 -31.12 5.33 0.96
CA HIS A 262 -31.89 4.24 1.56
C HIS A 262 -31.07 2.95 1.68
N LEU A 263 -30.35 2.58 0.62
CA LEU A 263 -29.45 1.43 0.57
C LEU A 263 -28.37 1.48 1.64
N VAL A 264 -27.67 2.62 1.78
CA VAL A 264 -26.63 2.79 2.81
C VAL A 264 -27.24 2.73 4.21
N VAL A 265 -28.40 3.35 4.42
CA VAL A 265 -29.09 3.32 5.71
C VAL A 265 -29.47 1.90 6.09
N GLU A 266 -30.11 1.16 5.19
CA GLU A 266 -30.51 -0.25 5.41
C GLU A 266 -29.29 -1.14 5.69
N ALA A 267 -28.18 -0.94 4.97
CA ALA A 267 -26.97 -1.73 5.19
C ALA A 267 -26.33 -1.49 6.57
N LEU A 268 -26.48 -0.27 7.12
CA LEU A 268 -25.86 0.14 8.39
C LEU A 268 -26.82 0.08 9.59
N GLU A 269 -28.13 -0.12 9.40
CA GLU A 269 -29.13 0.06 10.46
C GLU A 269 -29.01 -0.95 11.60
N GLY A 270 -28.53 -2.17 11.33
CA GLY A 270 -28.39 -3.24 12.32
C GLY A 270 -27.13 -3.18 13.18
N TYR A 271 -26.26 -2.18 12.98
CA TYR A 271 -24.92 -2.16 13.58
C TYR A 271 -24.68 -0.99 14.53
N ARG A 272 -23.94 -1.20 15.62
CA ARG A 272 -23.38 -0.15 16.50
C ARG A 272 -21.96 0.17 16.04
N LEU A 273 -21.80 1.16 15.16
CA LEU A 273 -20.48 1.48 14.60
C LEU A 273 -19.55 2.09 15.65
N ILE A 274 -20.09 2.88 16.59
CA ILE A 274 -19.31 3.52 17.64
C ILE A 274 -18.66 2.51 18.61
N GLU A 275 -19.22 1.30 18.71
CA GLU A 275 -18.72 0.24 19.61
C GLU A 275 -17.82 -0.77 18.90
N ALA A 276 -17.74 -0.71 17.56
CA ALA A 276 -16.79 -1.53 16.80
C ALA A 276 -15.32 -1.21 17.13
N GLY A 277 -15.09 -0.09 17.82
CA GLY A 277 -13.77 0.46 18.12
C GLY A 277 -13.33 1.43 17.04
N SER A 278 -12.73 2.54 17.46
CA SER A 278 -12.22 3.57 16.55
C SER A 278 -11.16 3.01 15.59
N GLU A 279 -10.37 2.01 16.02
CA GLU A 279 -9.37 1.34 15.19
C GLU A 279 -10.02 0.56 14.03
N ALA A 280 -11.10 -0.18 14.30
CA ALA A 280 -11.79 -0.97 13.29
C ALA A 280 -12.38 -0.08 12.18
N VAL A 281 -12.99 1.03 12.58
CA VAL A 281 -13.57 2.00 11.65
C VAL A 281 -12.47 2.74 10.89
N ALA A 282 -11.40 3.16 11.57
CA ALA A 282 -10.23 3.78 10.93
C ALA A 282 -9.67 2.89 9.82
N GLN A 283 -9.39 1.62 10.14
CA GLN A 283 -8.86 0.66 9.20
C GLN A 283 -9.81 0.44 8.01
N ALA A 284 -11.11 0.31 8.25
CA ALA A 284 -12.09 0.16 7.18
C ALA A 284 -12.09 1.38 6.22
N PHE A 285 -12.00 2.60 6.75
CA PHE A 285 -11.86 3.80 5.93
C PHE A 285 -10.54 3.85 5.14
N GLN A 286 -9.43 3.41 5.72
CA GLN A 286 -8.14 3.35 5.01
C GLN A 286 -8.20 2.39 3.82
N VAL A 287 -8.80 1.22 4.00
CA VAL A 287 -8.99 0.22 2.93
C VAL A 287 -9.85 0.80 1.82
N LEU A 288 -11.03 1.33 2.17
CA LEU A 288 -11.95 1.94 1.22
C LEU A 288 -11.28 3.01 0.37
N ARG A 289 -10.55 3.91 1.01
CA ARG A 289 -9.85 4.98 0.31
C ARG A 289 -8.79 4.42 -0.62
N THR A 290 -8.05 3.41 -0.18
CA THR A 290 -7.03 2.75 -1.00
C THR A 290 -7.64 2.12 -2.25
N GLU A 291 -8.81 1.50 -2.14
CA GLU A 291 -9.55 0.94 -3.26
C GLU A 291 -10.12 2.00 -4.20
N ALA A 292 -10.69 3.08 -3.65
CA ALA A 292 -11.26 4.18 -4.43
C ALA A 292 -10.21 4.95 -5.24
N LEU A 293 -8.99 5.11 -4.68
CA LEU A 293 -7.92 5.96 -5.23
C LEU A 293 -6.86 5.21 -6.03
N ARG A 294 -7.08 3.94 -6.42
CA ARG A 294 -6.13 3.17 -7.24
C ARG A 294 -5.83 3.79 -8.63
N SER A 295 -6.45 4.92 -9.00
CA SER A 295 -6.55 5.36 -10.39
C SER A 295 -6.30 6.84 -10.73
N ALA A 296 -6.06 7.78 -9.81
CA ALA A 296 -6.12 9.20 -10.21
C ALA A 296 -4.88 10.07 -9.98
N ASP A 297 -4.31 10.16 -8.78
CA ASP A 297 -3.28 11.17 -8.48
C ASP A 297 -2.13 10.55 -7.69
N GLY A 298 -0.88 10.94 -7.96
CA GLY A 298 0.33 10.47 -7.28
C GLY A 298 0.43 10.83 -5.79
N GLN A 299 -0.68 10.77 -5.06
CA GLN A 299 -0.80 10.76 -3.61
C GLN A 299 -0.66 9.31 -3.15
N PHE A 300 0.38 9.05 -2.37
CA PHE A 300 0.78 7.70 -1.98
C PHE A 300 0.49 7.50 -0.49
N PHE A 301 -0.32 6.49 -0.16
CA PHE A 301 -0.64 6.20 1.23
C PHE A 301 0.43 5.36 1.89
N THR A 302 0.71 5.68 3.15
CA THR A 302 1.60 4.88 3.99
C THR A 302 0.84 3.64 4.45
N PRO A 303 1.34 2.42 4.17
CA PRO A 303 0.70 1.23 4.69
C PRO A 303 0.72 1.17 6.21
N GLN A 304 -0.28 0.53 6.81
CA GLN A 304 -0.44 0.49 8.27
C GLN A 304 0.76 -0.11 8.99
N SER A 305 1.40 -1.14 8.42
CA SER A 305 2.60 -1.76 8.99
C SER A 305 3.78 -0.78 9.11
N VAL A 306 3.93 0.11 8.12
CA VAL A 306 4.95 1.17 8.11
C VAL A 306 4.60 2.28 9.10
N ILE A 307 3.32 2.68 9.17
CA ILE A 307 2.84 3.67 10.14
C ILE A 307 3.14 3.20 11.57
N LYS A 308 2.69 1.99 11.92
CA LYS A 308 2.87 1.38 13.24
C LYS A 308 4.34 1.26 13.63
N ALA A 309 5.18 0.78 12.70
CA ALA A 309 6.63 0.74 12.89
C ALA A 309 7.21 2.15 13.16
N GLY A 310 6.82 3.14 12.38
CA GLY A 310 7.32 4.52 12.50
C GLY A 310 6.93 5.21 13.81
N VAL A 311 5.69 5.05 14.26
CA VAL A 311 5.20 5.58 15.56
C VAL A 311 5.98 4.96 16.72
N VAL A 312 6.19 3.64 16.71
CA VAL A 312 6.96 2.99 17.78
C VAL A 312 8.43 3.42 17.75
N LEU A 313 9.05 3.51 16.57
CA LEU A 313 10.45 3.93 16.44
C LEU A 313 10.72 5.33 16.96
N THR A 314 9.74 6.24 16.86
CA THR A 314 9.86 7.65 17.28
C THR A 314 9.56 7.89 18.75
N GLU A 315 9.01 6.91 19.46
CA GLU A 315 8.76 6.96 20.92
C GLU A 315 7.87 8.14 21.31
N VAL A 316 6.63 8.12 20.83
CA VAL A 316 5.58 9.07 21.24
C VAL A 316 5.32 8.96 22.73
N GLU A 317 5.43 10.05 23.46
CA GLU A 317 5.17 10.18 24.89
C GLU A 317 4.05 11.20 25.19
N TRP A 318 3.58 11.21 26.44
CA TRP A 318 2.44 12.01 26.89
C TRP A 318 2.68 13.52 26.86
N ASP A 319 3.93 13.97 26.85
CA ASP A 319 4.34 15.36 26.78
C ASP A 319 4.66 15.83 25.36
N ASP A 320 4.67 14.93 24.38
CA ASP A 320 4.92 15.29 22.99
C ASP A 320 3.71 16.05 22.39
N LEU A 321 3.97 17.25 21.88
CA LEU A 321 3.11 17.92 20.90
C LEU A 321 3.48 17.43 19.49
N VAL A 322 2.56 16.68 18.86
CA VAL A 322 2.79 15.94 17.62
C VAL A 322 2.12 16.61 16.43
N ILE A 323 2.81 16.68 15.30
CA ILE A 323 2.24 17.14 14.02
C ILE A 323 2.56 16.22 12.84
N ASP A 324 1.59 16.04 11.96
CA ASP A 324 1.81 15.56 10.59
C ASP A 324 1.46 16.67 9.58
N PRO A 325 2.45 17.37 8.99
CA PRO A 325 2.20 18.46 8.04
C PRO A 325 1.80 17.99 6.63
N ALA A 326 1.68 16.69 6.40
CA ALA A 326 1.17 16.09 5.16
C ALA A 326 0.31 14.87 5.52
N CYS A 327 -0.72 15.09 6.36
CA CYS A 327 -1.32 14.01 7.13
C CYS A 327 -2.15 13.01 6.35
N GLY A 328 -2.60 13.34 5.13
CA GLY A 328 -3.59 12.56 4.42
C GLY A 328 -4.81 12.31 5.31
N THR A 329 -5.19 11.04 5.48
CA THR A 329 -6.26 10.59 6.39
C THR A 329 -5.83 10.51 7.86
N GLY A 330 -4.68 11.07 8.21
CA GLY A 330 -4.20 11.12 9.59
C GLY A 330 -3.63 9.80 10.10
N GLY A 331 -3.19 8.88 9.23
CA GLY A 331 -2.73 7.55 9.66
C GLY A 331 -1.69 7.56 10.78
N PHE A 332 -0.66 8.42 10.70
CA PHE A 332 0.32 8.61 11.77
C PHE A 332 -0.27 9.19 13.06
N LEU A 333 -1.16 10.17 12.95
CA LEU A 333 -1.82 10.79 14.10
C LEU A 333 -2.72 9.79 14.83
N ILE A 334 -3.49 9.03 14.06
CA ILE A 334 -4.41 7.99 14.56
C ILE A 334 -3.61 6.90 15.28
N GLU A 335 -2.52 6.43 14.67
CA GLU A 335 -1.67 5.42 15.29
C GLU A 335 -0.95 5.95 16.53
N ALA A 336 -0.51 7.22 16.54
CA ALA A 336 0.07 7.85 17.74
C ALA A 336 -0.94 7.88 18.89
N PHE A 337 -2.20 8.23 18.61
CA PHE A 337 -3.28 8.15 19.60
C PHE A 337 -3.48 6.74 20.14
N PHE A 338 -3.60 5.73 19.25
CA PHE A 338 -3.79 4.34 19.68
C PHE A 338 -2.59 3.77 20.45
N ASN A 339 -1.38 4.16 20.09
CA ASN A 339 -0.18 3.77 20.84
C ASN A 339 -0.25 4.24 22.30
N LEU A 340 -0.75 5.46 22.54
CA LEU A 340 -0.95 5.96 23.90
C LEU A 340 -2.15 5.30 24.62
N VAL A 341 -3.21 4.92 23.90
CA VAL A 341 -4.30 4.10 24.47
C VAL A 341 -3.76 2.76 24.98
N GLU A 342 -2.90 2.09 24.21
CA GLU A 342 -2.23 0.86 24.63
C GLU A 342 -1.35 1.09 25.87
N LYS A 343 -0.53 2.17 25.87
CA LYS A 343 0.29 2.55 27.04
C LYS A 343 -0.55 2.84 28.29
N ALA A 344 -1.75 3.41 28.14
CA ALA A 344 -2.71 3.65 29.21
C ALA A 344 -3.42 2.37 29.71
N LYS A 345 -2.97 1.18 29.30
CA LYS A 345 -3.58 -0.13 29.61
C LYS A 345 -5.05 -0.21 29.19
N GLY A 346 -5.40 0.48 28.10
CA GLY A 346 -6.73 0.46 27.52
C GLY A 346 -7.76 1.41 28.16
N ASP A 347 -7.37 2.30 29.09
CA ASP A 347 -8.23 3.44 29.47
C ASP A 347 -8.03 4.57 28.45
N PRO A 348 -8.99 4.82 27.54
CA PRO A 348 -8.84 5.84 26.52
C PRO A 348 -8.94 7.25 27.09
N THR A 349 -9.40 7.46 28.32
CA THR A 349 -9.72 8.80 28.85
C THR A 349 -8.51 9.74 28.83
N GLN A 350 -7.34 9.24 29.24
CA GLN A 350 -6.10 10.01 29.23
C GLN A 350 -5.63 10.29 27.80
N ALA A 351 -5.61 9.27 26.95
CA ALA A 351 -5.23 9.38 25.53
C ALA A 351 -6.14 10.34 24.77
N VAL A 352 -7.44 10.31 25.05
CA VAL A 352 -8.44 11.20 24.45
C VAL A 352 -8.13 12.64 24.79
N ARG A 353 -7.93 12.96 26.08
CA ARG A 353 -7.59 14.32 26.55
C ARG A 353 -6.28 14.83 25.93
N TRP A 354 -5.28 13.95 25.85
CA TRP A 354 -4.02 14.24 25.20
C TRP A 354 -4.26 14.58 23.72
N ALA A 355 -4.96 13.73 22.98
CA ALA A 355 -5.22 13.90 21.55
C ALA A 355 -5.92 15.24 21.22
N GLN A 356 -6.87 15.70 22.05
CA GLN A 356 -7.58 16.97 21.82
C GLN A 356 -6.66 18.20 21.87
N THR A 357 -5.47 18.07 22.46
CA THR A 357 -4.55 19.20 22.72
C THR A 357 -3.16 18.99 22.14
N HIS A 358 -2.78 17.76 21.79
CA HIS A 358 -1.42 17.39 21.41
C HIS A 358 -1.28 16.89 19.96
N LEU A 359 -2.37 16.60 19.24
CA LEU A 359 -2.30 16.12 17.85
C LEU A 359 -2.68 17.21 16.85
N TYR A 360 -1.80 17.46 15.88
CA TYR A 360 -1.99 18.44 14.82
C TYR A 360 -1.79 17.80 13.44
N GLY A 361 -2.59 18.19 12.46
CA GLY A 361 -2.48 17.68 11.10
C GLY A 361 -2.71 18.77 10.06
N VAL A 362 -2.01 18.69 8.94
CA VAL A 362 -2.30 19.53 7.77
C VAL A 362 -2.28 18.68 6.50
N ASP A 363 -3.30 18.82 5.66
CA ASP A 363 -3.26 18.30 4.30
C ASP A 363 -3.96 19.25 3.32
N LYS A 364 -3.54 19.23 2.06
CA LYS A 364 -4.15 20.03 0.98
C LYS A 364 -5.47 19.42 0.51
N ASP A 365 -5.63 18.09 0.62
CA ASP A 365 -6.82 17.38 0.20
C ASP A 365 -7.88 17.40 1.29
N HIS A 366 -8.97 18.11 0.99
CA HIS A 366 -10.14 18.21 1.84
C HIS A 366 -10.79 16.86 2.19
N VAL A 367 -10.81 15.86 1.28
CA VAL A 367 -11.41 14.54 1.56
C VAL A 367 -10.56 13.81 2.60
N ALA A 368 -9.24 13.86 2.42
CA ALA A 368 -8.30 13.27 3.36
C ALA A 368 -8.39 13.91 4.75
N VAL A 369 -8.43 15.25 4.83
CA VAL A 369 -8.63 16.00 6.10
C VAL A 369 -9.94 15.60 6.76
N LYS A 370 -11.04 15.53 6.00
CA LYS A 370 -12.37 15.17 6.52
C LYS A 370 -12.39 13.76 7.10
N LEU A 371 -11.78 12.81 6.41
CA LEU A 371 -11.64 11.43 6.89
C LEU A 371 -10.77 11.35 8.15
N ALA A 372 -9.64 12.06 8.19
CA ALA A 372 -8.79 12.13 9.37
C ALA A 372 -9.59 12.65 10.57
N LYS A 373 -10.30 13.75 10.36
CA LYS A 373 -11.18 14.35 11.36
C LYS A 373 -12.28 13.41 11.83
N ALA A 374 -12.87 12.65 10.92
CA ALA A 374 -13.93 11.69 11.23
C ALA A 374 -13.43 10.60 12.18
N VAL A 375 -12.31 9.96 11.84
CA VAL A 375 -11.72 8.90 12.66
C VAL A 375 -11.35 9.41 14.06
N MET A 376 -10.77 10.60 14.12
CA MET A 376 -10.42 11.27 15.37
C MET A 376 -11.65 11.53 16.26
N GLN A 377 -12.75 12.04 15.68
CA GLN A 377 -14.01 12.21 16.41
C GLN A 377 -14.56 10.88 16.96
N ILE A 378 -14.42 9.77 16.22
CA ILE A 378 -14.82 8.42 16.69
C ILE A 378 -13.97 8.01 17.89
N GLY A 379 -12.67 8.31 17.86
CA GLY A 379 -11.76 8.09 18.98
C GLY A 379 -12.10 8.87 20.24
N GLY A 380 -12.99 9.86 20.16
CA GLY A 380 -13.44 10.69 21.28
C GLY A 380 -12.64 11.98 21.46
N ASP A 381 -11.66 12.26 20.60
CA ASP A 381 -10.73 13.40 20.75
C ASP A 381 -11.36 14.77 20.39
N GLY A 382 -12.45 14.81 19.62
CA GLY A 382 -13.07 16.06 19.18
C GLY A 382 -12.41 16.77 17.99
N SER A 383 -11.33 16.24 17.39
CA SER A 383 -10.86 16.53 16.02
C SER A 383 -10.48 17.99 15.70
N ALA A 384 -10.17 18.80 16.72
CA ALA A 384 -10.05 20.25 16.56
C ALA A 384 -8.87 20.73 15.71
N HIS A 385 -7.79 19.94 15.60
CA HIS A 385 -6.48 20.44 15.16
C HIS A 385 -5.95 19.83 13.84
N ILE A 386 -6.85 19.27 13.02
CA ILE A 386 -6.53 18.85 11.66
C ILE A 386 -7.04 19.92 10.68
N PHE A 387 -6.16 20.47 9.87
CA PHE A 387 -6.45 21.63 9.03
C PHE A 387 -6.28 21.33 7.55
N ARG A 388 -7.13 21.94 6.73
CA ARG A 388 -6.89 22.02 5.30
C ARG A 388 -5.89 23.14 4.99
N GLY A 389 -4.87 22.85 4.19
CA GLY A 389 -4.01 23.88 3.60
C GLY A 389 -2.71 23.36 2.98
N ASP A 390 -1.92 24.29 2.43
CA ASP A 390 -0.58 24.00 1.88
C ASP A 390 0.50 24.32 2.93
N SER A 391 1.09 23.28 3.52
CA SER A 391 2.13 23.41 4.54
C SER A 391 3.44 24.03 4.03
N ILE A 392 3.67 24.02 2.71
CA ILE A 392 4.90 24.49 2.08
C ILE A 392 4.77 25.96 1.68
N ARG A 393 3.69 26.37 1.01
CA ARG A 393 3.54 27.76 0.50
C ARG A 393 3.13 28.74 1.59
N ARG A 394 4.03 28.94 2.56
CA ARG A 394 3.83 29.79 3.76
C ARG A 394 3.45 31.23 3.44
N HIS A 395 3.99 31.76 2.35
CA HIS A 395 3.66 33.10 1.86
C HIS A 395 2.21 33.25 1.40
N GLU A 396 1.51 32.15 1.07
CA GLU A 396 0.09 32.16 0.72
C GLU A 396 -0.84 32.03 1.94
N TRP A 397 -0.32 31.63 3.11
CA TRP A 397 -1.13 31.46 4.33
C TRP A 397 -2.00 32.68 4.67
N PRO A 398 -1.52 33.94 4.67
CA PRO A 398 -2.36 35.07 5.07
C PRO A 398 -3.61 35.23 4.21
N LYS A 399 -3.55 34.78 2.96
CA LYS A 399 -4.64 34.93 1.97
C LYS A 399 -5.51 33.68 1.87
N SER A 400 -4.88 32.51 1.80
CA SER A 400 -5.55 31.25 1.46
C SER A 400 -5.86 30.39 2.68
N PHE A 401 -5.02 30.45 3.73
CA PHE A 401 -5.10 29.57 4.90
C PHE A 401 -4.66 30.31 6.19
N PRO A 402 -5.36 31.40 6.60
CA PRO A 402 -4.90 32.28 7.67
C PRO A 402 -4.77 31.57 9.03
N HIS A 403 -5.59 30.53 9.27
CA HIS A 403 -5.51 29.68 10.46
C HIS A 403 -4.18 28.95 10.59
N LEU A 404 -3.49 28.64 9.49
CA LEU A 404 -2.17 27.98 9.57
C LEU A 404 -1.10 28.89 10.18
N GLN A 405 -1.25 30.22 10.14
CA GLN A 405 -0.26 31.11 10.74
C GLN A 405 -0.24 31.03 12.26
N SER A 406 -1.42 30.91 12.88
CA SER A 406 -1.51 30.73 14.32
C SER A 406 -1.13 29.31 14.73
N GLU A 407 -1.42 28.32 13.89
CA GLU A 407 -1.27 26.91 14.24
C GLU A 407 0.11 26.33 13.93
N LEU A 408 0.79 26.76 12.87
CA LEU A 408 2.12 26.29 12.51
C LEU A 408 3.11 27.41 12.82
N GLN A 409 3.82 27.28 13.93
CA GLN A 409 4.84 28.22 14.40
C GLN A 409 6.20 27.54 14.49
N GLU A 410 7.25 28.34 14.35
CA GLU A 410 8.63 27.88 14.48
C GLU A 410 8.88 27.33 15.88
N GLY A 411 9.48 26.15 15.98
CA GLY A 411 9.88 25.60 17.27
C GLY A 411 8.71 25.21 18.18
N ARG A 412 7.51 25.01 17.64
CA ARG A 412 6.31 24.68 18.44
C ARG A 412 6.26 23.21 18.86
N PHE A 413 6.66 22.28 17.99
CA PHE A 413 6.36 20.86 18.13
C PHE A 413 7.51 20.05 18.70
N ASP A 414 7.17 18.98 19.42
CA ASP A 414 8.11 17.99 19.95
C ASP A 414 8.42 16.89 18.96
N LEU A 415 7.40 16.50 18.20
CA LEU A 415 7.47 15.37 17.28
C LEU A 415 6.77 15.70 15.96
N VAL A 416 7.47 15.48 14.86
CA VAL A 416 6.89 15.46 13.52
C VAL A 416 6.84 14.02 13.04
N LEU A 417 5.66 13.52 12.68
CA LEU A 417 5.48 12.19 12.08
C LEU A 417 4.84 12.36 10.71
N THR A 418 5.52 11.99 9.64
CA THR A 418 4.99 12.31 8.30
C THR A 418 5.50 11.42 7.19
N ASN A 419 4.65 11.22 6.19
CA ASN A 419 5.04 10.70 4.88
C ASN A 419 4.73 11.76 3.82
N PRO A 420 5.68 12.64 3.50
CA PRO A 420 5.45 13.70 2.52
C PRO A 420 5.28 13.10 1.13
N PRO A 421 4.57 13.79 0.22
CA PRO A 421 4.50 13.36 -1.18
C PRO A 421 5.90 13.21 -1.78
N PHE A 422 6.16 12.11 -2.49
CA PHE A 422 7.43 11.89 -3.19
C PHE A 422 7.20 11.37 -4.61
N GLY A 423 7.95 11.90 -5.58
CA GLY A 423 7.78 11.58 -6.99
C GLY A 423 8.63 12.49 -7.86
N LYS A 424 8.95 12.05 -9.09
CA LYS A 424 9.86 12.79 -9.98
C LYS A 424 9.36 14.21 -10.31
N ASP A 425 8.05 14.37 -10.46
CA ASP A 425 7.42 15.63 -10.86
C ASP A 425 6.93 16.46 -9.67
N LEU A 426 7.06 15.94 -8.45
CA LEU A 426 6.66 16.61 -7.22
C LEU A 426 7.82 17.46 -6.70
N VAL A 427 7.94 18.66 -7.28
CA VAL A 427 9.01 19.62 -7.02
C VAL A 427 8.44 21.01 -6.76
N VAL A 428 9.18 21.83 -6.01
CA VAL A 428 8.82 23.22 -5.68
C VAL A 428 9.85 24.16 -6.30
N SER A 429 9.41 25.28 -6.88
CA SER A 429 10.31 26.26 -7.49
C SER A 429 11.19 26.93 -6.44
N ARG A 430 12.39 27.36 -6.83
CA ARG A 430 13.27 28.11 -5.94
C ARG A 430 12.62 29.41 -5.45
N GLU A 431 11.87 30.07 -6.33
CA GLU A 431 11.17 31.32 -6.04
C GLU A 431 10.09 31.12 -4.95
N ASP A 432 9.26 30.08 -5.06
CA ASP A 432 8.24 29.76 -4.04
C ASP A 432 8.90 29.46 -2.69
N LEU A 433 10.04 28.75 -2.70
CA LEU A 433 10.79 28.42 -1.49
C LEU A 433 11.37 29.65 -0.81
N ALA A 434 11.98 30.56 -1.57
CA ALA A 434 12.52 31.81 -1.06
C ALA A 434 11.42 32.68 -0.45
N GLN A 435 10.27 32.82 -1.12
CA GLN A 435 9.12 33.56 -0.59
C GLN A 435 8.55 32.91 0.68
N SER A 436 8.59 31.59 0.77
CA SER A 436 8.13 30.83 1.94
C SER A 436 9.16 30.77 3.07
N GLY A 437 10.32 31.40 2.93
CA GLY A 437 11.37 31.46 3.95
C GLY A 437 12.20 30.18 4.12
N PHE A 438 12.20 29.30 3.12
CA PHE A 438 13.01 28.07 3.11
C PHE A 438 14.42 28.32 2.58
N SER A 439 15.41 27.63 3.13
CA SER A 439 16.84 27.77 2.81
C SER A 439 17.44 26.57 2.08
N ILE A 440 16.76 25.42 2.06
CA ILE A 440 17.29 24.17 1.49
C ILE A 440 17.65 24.29 0.01
N HIS A 441 16.97 25.16 -0.72
CA HIS A 441 17.25 25.44 -2.13
C HIS A 441 18.61 26.13 -2.37
N LEU A 442 19.23 26.68 -1.32
CA LEU A 442 20.56 27.29 -1.37
C LEU A 442 21.67 26.28 -1.11
N ALA A 443 21.35 25.11 -0.54
CA ALA A 443 22.34 24.12 -0.11
C ALA A 443 23.17 23.53 -1.27
N ASP A 444 22.60 23.45 -2.47
CA ASP A 444 23.30 23.03 -3.70
C ASP A 444 24.03 24.21 -4.39
N GLY A 445 24.47 25.21 -3.62
CA GLY A 445 25.08 26.43 -4.16
C GLY A 445 24.12 27.28 -5.03
N GLY A 446 22.81 27.04 -4.92
CA GLY A 446 21.78 27.71 -5.71
C GLY A 446 21.70 27.27 -7.18
N SER A 447 22.29 26.13 -7.56
CA SER A 447 22.30 25.65 -8.95
C SER A 447 20.92 25.13 -9.40
N MET A 448 20.16 24.55 -8.46
CA MET A 448 18.90 23.88 -8.73
C MET A 448 17.73 24.88 -8.81
N LYS A 449 16.96 24.82 -9.92
CA LYS A 449 15.76 25.66 -10.11
C LYS A 449 14.52 25.14 -9.38
N LYS A 450 14.46 23.83 -9.11
CA LYS A 450 13.32 23.19 -8.46
C LYS A 450 13.81 22.10 -7.50
N VAL A 451 13.35 22.13 -6.26
CA VAL A 451 13.75 21.17 -5.22
C VAL A 451 12.67 20.10 -5.06
N PRO A 452 13.03 18.80 -4.90
CA PRO A 452 12.07 17.75 -4.57
C PRO A 452 11.26 18.09 -3.31
N ILE A 453 9.93 17.97 -3.37
CA ILE A 453 9.05 18.43 -2.28
C ILE A 453 9.32 17.72 -0.94
N GLY A 454 9.71 16.44 -0.96
CA GLY A 454 10.06 15.69 0.25
C GLY A 454 11.23 16.31 1.04
N LEU A 455 12.22 16.90 0.34
CA LEU A 455 13.31 17.64 0.99
C LEU A 455 12.83 18.97 1.59
N VAL A 456 11.84 19.61 0.96
CA VAL A 456 11.21 20.81 1.53
C VAL A 456 10.43 20.46 2.79
N PHE A 457 9.74 19.32 2.82
CA PHE A 457 9.10 18.81 4.03
C PHE A 457 10.09 18.46 5.14
N LEU A 458 11.30 18.00 4.81
CA LEU A 458 12.38 17.82 5.79
C LEU A 458 12.80 19.15 6.42
N GLU A 459 12.92 20.22 5.64
CA GLU A 459 13.17 21.57 6.18
C GLU A 459 11.98 22.11 6.98
N LEU A 460 10.74 21.88 6.52
CA LEU A 460 9.54 22.25 7.28
C LEU A 460 9.51 21.54 8.63
N ALA A 461 9.80 20.24 8.68
CA ALA A 461 9.88 19.50 9.93
C ALA A 461 10.94 20.10 10.86
N TYR A 462 12.14 20.40 10.35
CA TYR A 462 13.16 21.10 11.12
C TYR A 462 12.68 22.46 11.66
N TRP A 463 11.94 23.24 10.87
CA TRP A 463 11.40 24.53 11.28
C TRP A 463 10.34 24.40 12.38
N LEU A 464 9.43 23.42 12.25
CA LEU A 464 8.36 23.16 13.21
C LEU A 464 8.88 22.65 14.57
N LEU A 465 9.98 21.90 14.58
CA LEU A 465 10.50 21.27 15.78
C LEU A 465 11.18 22.25 16.74
N LYS A 466 10.94 22.08 18.04
CA LYS A 466 11.78 22.69 19.09
C LYS A 466 13.17 22.03 19.14
N PRO A 467 14.21 22.69 19.70
CA PRO A 467 15.49 22.03 19.95
C PRO A 467 15.32 20.76 20.80
N GLY A 468 15.93 19.65 20.39
CA GLY A 468 15.74 18.32 20.98
C GLY A 468 14.48 17.58 20.51
N GLY A 469 13.59 18.23 19.74
CA GLY A 469 12.45 17.57 19.13
C GLY A 469 12.86 16.56 18.04
N ARG A 470 11.97 15.63 17.72
CA ARG A 470 12.25 14.47 16.85
C ARG A 470 11.39 14.53 15.58
N VAL A 471 11.89 14.03 14.46
CA VAL A 471 11.08 13.82 13.25
C VAL A 471 11.21 12.37 12.80
N GLY A 472 10.08 11.68 12.66
CA GLY A 472 9.94 10.45 11.90
C GLY A 472 9.41 10.76 10.50
N ILE A 473 10.20 10.52 9.46
CA ILE A 473 9.86 10.89 8.08
C ILE A 473 10.17 9.78 7.08
N VAL A 474 9.24 9.49 6.19
CA VAL A 474 9.47 8.60 5.04
C VAL A 474 10.10 9.40 3.91
N LEU A 475 11.28 9.00 3.44
CA LEU A 475 11.94 9.64 2.30
C LEU A 475 12.59 8.61 1.35
N PRO A 476 12.76 8.95 0.06
CA PRO A 476 13.60 8.18 -0.86
C PRO A 476 15.06 8.09 -0.40
N GLU A 477 15.63 6.88 -0.42
CA GLU A 477 17.03 6.65 -0.03
C GLU A 477 18.02 7.42 -0.92
N THR A 478 17.63 7.69 -2.18
CA THR A 478 18.45 8.41 -3.17
C THR A 478 18.98 9.75 -2.65
N TYR A 479 18.23 10.44 -1.78
CA TYR A 479 18.66 11.72 -1.19
C TYR A 479 19.88 11.59 -0.28
N PHE A 480 20.13 10.39 0.24
CA PHE A 480 21.14 10.14 1.26
C PHE A 480 22.30 9.24 0.79
N PHE A 481 22.44 8.98 -0.51
CA PHE A 481 23.63 8.31 -1.05
C PHE A 481 24.05 8.82 -2.43
N SER A 482 23.14 9.37 -3.24
CA SER A 482 23.46 9.72 -4.62
C SER A 482 24.34 10.96 -4.70
N ARG A 483 25.26 10.97 -5.67
CA ARG A 483 26.21 12.07 -5.88
C ARG A 483 25.53 13.42 -6.11
N SER A 484 24.37 13.44 -6.77
CA SER A 484 23.61 14.67 -7.05
C SER A 484 22.92 15.26 -5.82
N TYR A 485 22.91 14.54 -4.70
CA TYR A 485 22.28 14.95 -3.44
C TYR A 485 23.27 15.06 -2.28
N ARG A 486 24.59 15.06 -2.53
CA ARG A 486 25.60 15.20 -1.45
C ARG A 486 25.36 16.43 -0.56
N TRP A 487 24.90 17.52 -1.16
CA TRP A 487 24.53 18.75 -0.46
C TRP A 487 23.44 18.56 0.60
N VAL A 488 22.60 17.52 0.51
CA VAL A 488 21.56 17.22 1.51
C VAL A 488 22.22 16.86 2.84
N MET A 489 23.29 16.05 2.81
CA MET A 489 24.03 15.70 4.02
C MET A 489 24.73 16.93 4.62
N ASP A 490 25.22 17.84 3.79
CA ASP A 490 25.85 19.09 4.26
C ASP A 490 24.83 20.02 4.93
N TRP A 491 23.61 20.07 4.39
CA TRP A 491 22.49 20.80 5.00
C TRP A 491 22.01 20.14 6.31
N LEU A 492 21.98 18.80 6.35
CA LEU A 492 21.47 18.00 7.46
C LEU A 492 22.38 18.05 8.70
N ARG A 493 23.69 17.84 8.54
CA ARG A 493 24.67 17.72 9.65
C ARG A 493 24.57 18.80 10.74
N PRO A 494 24.50 20.10 10.42
CA PRO A 494 24.42 21.14 11.44
C PRO A 494 23.01 21.36 12.02
N ARG A 495 22.00 20.58 11.58
CA ARG A 495 20.58 20.80 11.92
C ARG A 495 19.93 19.59 12.59
N LEU A 496 20.11 18.41 12.01
CA LEU A 496 19.41 17.19 12.36
C LEU A 496 20.41 16.04 12.57
N ARG A 497 20.31 15.36 13.70
CA ARG A 497 21.08 14.15 14.02
C ARG A 497 20.26 12.90 13.72
N PRO A 498 20.73 11.95 12.89
CA PRO A 498 20.06 10.67 12.72
C PRO A 498 20.12 9.85 14.01
N LEU A 499 18.99 9.31 14.43
CA LEU A 499 18.86 8.37 15.54
C LEU A 499 18.67 6.94 15.01
N VAL A 500 17.70 6.79 14.12
CA VAL A 500 17.32 5.51 13.52
C VAL A 500 17.08 5.69 12.03
N VAL A 501 17.55 4.73 11.22
CA VAL A 501 17.18 4.62 9.80
C VAL A 501 16.68 3.20 9.56
N ALA A 502 15.40 3.04 9.26
CA ALA A 502 14.78 1.75 9.01
C ALA A 502 14.44 1.57 7.54
N ASN A 503 14.91 0.48 6.94
CA ASN A 503 14.60 0.11 5.57
C ASN A 503 13.10 -0.16 5.45
N ILE A 504 12.44 0.44 4.47
CA ILE A 504 11.05 0.06 4.13
C ILE A 504 11.11 -0.83 2.90
N PRO A 505 10.76 -2.13 2.99
CA PRO A 505 10.70 -3.04 1.84
C PRO A 505 9.94 -2.47 0.65
N MET A 506 10.36 -2.83 -0.56
CA MET A 506 9.88 -2.14 -1.77
C MET A 506 8.38 -2.38 -2.01
N GLU A 507 7.90 -3.56 -1.59
CA GLU A 507 6.53 -4.04 -1.63
C GLU A 507 5.55 -3.06 -0.99
N ALA A 508 5.96 -2.35 0.07
CA ALA A 508 5.13 -1.39 0.79
C ALA A 508 4.56 -0.29 -0.12
N PHE A 509 5.34 0.16 -1.10
CA PHE A 509 4.95 1.23 -2.01
C PHE A 509 4.90 0.80 -3.48
N GLN A 510 5.24 -0.45 -3.80
CA GLN A 510 5.45 -0.93 -5.18
C GLN A 510 4.24 -0.72 -6.10
N GLN A 511 3.02 -0.79 -5.57
CA GLN A 511 1.79 -0.54 -6.33
C GLN A 511 1.65 0.90 -6.81
N TYR A 512 2.30 1.84 -6.11
CA TYR A 512 2.08 3.27 -6.28
C TYR A 512 3.34 4.00 -6.75
N ALA A 513 4.50 3.67 -6.18
CA ALA A 513 5.79 4.26 -6.50
C ALA A 513 6.89 3.20 -6.51
N ARG A 514 7.77 3.26 -7.52
CA ARG A 514 8.97 2.39 -7.59
C ARG A 514 10.19 2.96 -6.85
N ALA A 515 10.01 4.02 -6.07
CA ALA A 515 11.09 4.62 -5.30
C ALA A 515 11.38 3.77 -4.07
N LYS A 516 12.66 3.42 -3.86
CA LYS A 516 13.08 2.81 -2.61
C LYS A 516 13.13 3.84 -1.50
N THR A 517 12.41 3.58 -0.41
CA THR A 517 12.27 4.50 0.73
C THR A 517 12.78 3.86 2.02
N SER A 518 13.09 4.72 2.97
CA SER A 518 13.40 4.36 4.35
C SER A 518 12.60 5.27 5.29
N PHE A 519 12.35 4.79 6.51
CA PHE A 519 11.83 5.60 7.61
C PHE A 519 13.01 6.18 8.38
N PHE A 520 13.13 7.49 8.41
CA PHE A 520 14.22 8.19 9.07
C PHE A 520 13.71 8.83 10.36
N VAL A 521 14.41 8.57 11.46
CA VAL A 521 14.22 9.27 12.73
C VAL A 521 15.39 10.21 12.95
N PHE A 522 15.13 11.50 12.98
CA PHE A 522 16.12 12.53 13.29
C PHE A 522 15.74 13.30 14.56
N GLU A 523 16.74 13.87 15.21
CA GLU A 523 16.59 14.82 16.32
C GLU A 523 17.10 16.20 15.89
N LYS A 524 16.36 17.26 16.23
CA LYS A 524 16.81 18.64 16.02
C LYS A 524 17.88 19.01 17.02
N LEU A 525 19.03 19.41 16.50
CA LEU A 525 20.19 19.77 17.31
C LEU A 525 19.90 21.02 18.15
N ALA A 526 20.14 20.89 19.47
CA ALA A 526 20.23 22.03 20.39
C ALA A 526 21.68 22.54 20.54
N SER A 527 22.66 21.67 20.28
CA SER A 527 24.10 21.92 20.35
C SER A 527 24.82 21.06 19.30
N GLU A 528 26.14 21.17 19.22
CA GLU A 528 26.94 20.24 18.40
C GLU A 528 26.65 18.79 18.80
N PRO A 529 26.51 17.86 17.82
CA PRO A 529 26.23 16.47 18.11
C PRO A 529 27.45 15.75 18.67
N ASP A 530 27.22 14.81 19.60
CA ASP A 530 28.23 13.83 19.99
C ASP A 530 28.50 12.86 18.82
N LEU A 531 29.73 12.89 18.30
CA LEU A 531 30.15 12.05 17.18
C LEU A 531 30.32 10.57 17.56
N GLU A 532 30.41 10.25 18.85
CA GLU A 532 30.43 8.87 19.34
C GLU A 532 29.01 8.30 19.54
N ALA A 533 27.97 9.13 19.49
CA ALA A 533 26.59 8.68 19.61
C ALA A 533 26.25 7.63 18.53
N PRO A 534 25.54 6.55 18.88
CA PRO A 534 25.17 5.51 17.93
C PRO A 534 24.00 5.95 17.05
N VAL A 535 24.04 5.55 15.78
CA VAL A 535 22.93 5.60 14.83
C VAL A 535 22.52 4.16 14.54
N LEU A 536 21.25 3.83 14.79
CA LEU A 536 20.72 2.49 14.55
C LEU A 536 20.21 2.35 13.12
N PHE A 537 20.75 1.38 12.38
CA PHE A 537 20.24 0.99 11.08
C PHE A 537 19.46 -0.32 11.20
N LEU A 538 18.20 -0.34 10.77
CA LEU A 538 17.38 -1.55 10.69
C LEU A 538 17.19 -1.94 9.23
N ASN A 539 17.48 -3.18 8.87
CA ASN A 539 17.38 -3.65 7.49
C ASN A 539 16.46 -4.88 7.31
N PRO A 540 15.15 -4.77 7.62
CA PRO A 540 14.18 -5.81 7.33
C PRO A 540 13.99 -6.01 5.83
N HIS A 541 13.69 -7.23 5.42
CA HIS A 541 13.37 -7.59 4.04
C HIS A 541 11.87 -7.58 3.74
N THR A 542 11.02 -7.73 4.75
CA THR A 542 9.55 -7.81 4.62
C THR A 542 8.85 -6.85 5.59
N CYS A 543 7.61 -6.49 5.27
CA CYS A 543 6.84 -5.49 6.04
C CYS A 543 5.36 -5.84 6.16
N GLY A 544 5.01 -7.12 6.03
CA GLY A 544 3.63 -7.59 6.08
C GLY A 544 2.84 -7.30 4.82
N ILE A 545 3.48 -6.93 3.71
CA ILE A 545 2.83 -6.57 2.44
C ILE A 545 3.46 -7.37 1.29
N GLY A 546 2.62 -8.06 0.53
CA GLY A 546 3.03 -8.83 -0.64
C GLY A 546 3.20 -7.96 -1.90
N PRO A 547 3.79 -8.51 -2.98
CA PRO A 547 3.97 -7.79 -4.25
C PRO A 547 2.66 -7.30 -4.90
N ASP A 548 1.54 -7.93 -4.57
CA ASP A 548 0.18 -7.57 -4.99
C ASP A 548 -0.50 -6.57 -4.04
N GLY A 549 0.26 -6.00 -3.10
CA GLY A 549 -0.19 -4.97 -2.15
C GLY A 549 -1.13 -5.50 -1.07
N LYS A 550 -1.30 -6.82 -0.94
CA LYS A 550 -2.12 -7.43 0.10
C LYS A 550 -1.31 -7.72 1.35
N ASP A 551 -2.00 -7.75 2.48
CA ASP A 551 -1.40 -8.11 3.76
C ASP A 551 -0.94 -9.58 3.74
N ILE A 552 0.27 -9.82 4.21
CA ILE A 552 0.86 -11.15 4.41
C ILE A 552 1.38 -11.28 5.85
N PRO A 553 1.46 -12.49 6.42
CA PRO A 553 1.93 -12.67 7.81
C PRO A 553 3.39 -12.25 8.05
N ASP A 554 4.23 -12.32 7.01
CA ASP A 554 5.67 -12.07 7.09
C ASP A 554 5.99 -10.57 7.20
N ASN A 555 6.42 -10.14 8.38
CA ASN A 555 6.66 -8.73 8.72
C ASN A 555 7.93 -8.53 9.56
N GLU A 556 9.10 -8.75 8.95
CA GLU A 556 10.40 -8.47 9.57
C GLU A 556 10.52 -7.03 10.05
N LEU A 557 9.91 -6.05 9.38
CA LEU A 557 9.93 -4.65 9.82
C LEU A 557 9.39 -4.49 11.24
N TRP A 558 8.23 -5.08 11.52
CA TRP A 558 7.64 -5.02 12.85
C TRP A 558 8.47 -5.79 13.89
N GLU A 559 8.95 -6.98 13.54
CA GLU A 559 9.83 -7.77 14.41
C GLU A 559 11.12 -7.03 14.78
N HIS A 560 11.76 -6.39 13.80
CA HIS A 560 12.97 -5.60 13.99
C HIS A 560 12.72 -4.42 14.93
N VAL A 561 11.59 -3.74 14.77
CA VAL A 561 11.19 -2.65 15.67
C VAL A 561 11.02 -3.16 17.09
N LEU A 562 10.28 -4.25 17.29
CA LEU A 562 10.06 -4.83 18.63
C LEU A 562 11.37 -5.27 19.30
N LEU A 563 12.27 -5.91 18.57
CA LEU A 563 13.59 -6.31 19.09
C LEU A 563 14.43 -5.09 19.47
N SER A 564 14.45 -4.06 18.61
CA SER A 564 15.18 -2.82 18.91
C SER A 564 14.70 -2.12 20.18
N LYS A 565 13.39 -2.16 20.47
CA LYS A 565 12.82 -1.61 21.71
C LYS A 565 13.15 -2.42 22.96
N LYS A 566 13.55 -3.68 22.81
CA LYS A 566 14.12 -4.49 23.90
C LYS A 566 15.62 -4.28 24.08
N GLY A 567 16.25 -3.43 23.27
CA GLY A 567 17.70 -3.25 23.24
C GLY A 567 18.45 -4.36 22.50
N GLU A 568 17.73 -5.21 21.75
CA GLU A 568 18.31 -6.30 20.96
C GLU A 568 18.52 -5.85 19.50
N LEU A 569 19.60 -6.33 18.87
CA LEU A 569 19.86 -6.07 17.45
C LEU A 569 19.28 -7.20 16.60
N PRO A 570 18.25 -6.94 15.78
CA PRO A 570 17.70 -7.94 14.87
C PRO A 570 18.69 -8.28 13.73
N PRO A 571 18.46 -9.38 12.98
CA PRO A 571 19.33 -9.76 11.86
C PRO A 571 19.56 -8.64 10.85
N GLY A 572 20.83 -8.34 10.56
CA GLY A 572 21.22 -7.28 9.62
C GLY A 572 21.08 -5.85 10.16
N ALA A 573 20.61 -5.66 11.40
CA ALA A 573 20.69 -4.37 12.06
C ALA A 573 22.08 -4.12 12.63
N VAL A 574 22.45 -2.84 12.71
CA VAL A 574 23.76 -2.41 13.20
C VAL A 574 23.68 -1.03 13.82
N GLN A 575 24.49 -0.80 14.85
CA GLN A 575 24.74 0.54 15.38
C GLN A 575 26.07 1.06 14.84
N VAL A 576 26.05 2.26 14.28
CA VAL A 576 27.22 2.91 13.69
C VAL A 576 27.43 4.25 14.36
N ARG A 577 28.68 4.57 14.71
CA ARG A 577 29.01 5.87 15.31
C ARG A 577 28.69 7.01 14.35
N LEU A 578 28.11 8.08 14.86
CA LEU A 578 27.69 9.23 14.06
C LEU A 578 28.85 9.84 13.24
N GLY A 579 30.05 9.92 13.81
CA GLY A 579 31.24 10.40 13.12
C GLY A 579 31.63 9.54 11.90
N GLU A 580 31.37 8.24 11.94
CA GLU A 580 31.56 7.35 10.80
C GLU A 580 30.48 7.56 9.73
N VAL A 581 29.22 7.72 10.15
CA VAL A 581 28.10 8.03 9.25
C VAL A 581 28.35 9.33 8.49
N TYR A 582 28.80 10.39 9.18
CA TYR A 582 29.15 11.66 8.55
C TYR A 582 30.38 11.56 7.64
N ARG A 583 31.39 10.77 8.02
CA ARG A 583 32.57 10.56 7.16
C ARG A 583 32.21 9.89 5.85
N ARG A 584 31.33 8.86 5.90
CA ARG A 584 30.88 8.13 4.71
C ARG A 584 29.86 8.94 3.89
N GLY A 585 29.03 9.74 4.56
CA GLY A 585 28.01 10.56 3.90
C GLY A 585 26.85 9.74 3.34
N VAL A 586 26.56 8.58 3.94
CA VAL A 586 25.51 7.65 3.51
C VAL A 586 24.55 7.37 4.67
N LEU A 587 23.23 7.54 4.46
CA LEU A 587 22.17 7.12 5.39
C LEU A 587 21.23 6.11 4.72
N VAL A 588 21.76 4.91 4.44
CA VAL A 588 20.99 3.82 3.81
C VAL A 588 21.26 2.53 4.58
N PRO A 589 20.24 1.83 5.14
CA PRO A 589 20.46 0.66 5.99
C PRO A 589 21.25 -0.47 5.31
N ARG A 590 20.91 -0.79 4.05
CA ARG A 590 21.63 -1.80 3.25
C ARG A 590 23.15 -1.57 3.21
N TYR A 591 23.59 -0.32 3.16
CA TYR A 591 25.01 0.02 3.06
C TYR A 591 25.82 -0.33 4.32
N TYR A 592 25.14 -0.45 5.47
CA TYR A 592 25.75 -0.82 6.75
C TYR A 592 25.47 -2.27 7.16
N ASP A 593 24.64 -2.99 6.41
CA ASP A 593 24.22 -4.34 6.77
C ASP A 593 25.43 -5.31 6.82
N PRO A 594 25.75 -5.89 8.00
CA PRO A 594 26.92 -6.73 8.17
C PRO A 594 26.86 -8.02 7.37
N ARG A 595 25.66 -8.50 7.00
CA ARG A 595 25.45 -9.75 6.25
C ARG A 595 26.14 -9.76 4.89
N TYR A 596 26.43 -8.59 4.31
CA TYR A 596 27.11 -8.47 3.02
C TYR A 596 28.65 -8.46 3.13
N GLU A 597 29.21 -8.19 4.31
CA GLU A 597 30.67 -8.18 4.53
C GLU A 597 31.15 -9.43 5.29
N GLU A 598 30.30 -10.01 6.14
CA GLU A 598 30.59 -11.23 6.90
C GLU A 598 31.13 -12.39 6.05
N PRO A 599 30.58 -12.73 4.87
CA PRO A 599 31.11 -13.81 4.04
C PRO A 599 32.57 -13.59 3.63
N LEU A 600 32.94 -12.35 3.32
CA LEU A 600 34.30 -12.00 2.94
C LEU A 600 35.22 -12.00 4.16
N ASN A 601 34.80 -11.40 5.28
CA ASN A 601 35.60 -11.39 6.51
C ASN A 601 35.91 -12.82 6.99
N ARG A 602 34.91 -13.70 6.98
CA ARG A 602 35.09 -15.12 7.33
C ARG A 602 36.07 -15.81 6.38
N LEU A 603 35.92 -15.62 5.06
CA LEU A 603 36.83 -16.20 4.07
C LEU A 603 38.28 -15.73 4.28
N LEU A 604 38.47 -14.44 4.58
CA LEU A 604 39.79 -13.86 4.83
C LEU A 604 40.42 -14.47 6.08
N GLU A 605 39.67 -14.58 7.18
CA GLU A 605 40.11 -15.18 8.43
C GLU A 605 40.47 -16.67 8.26
N GLU A 606 39.58 -17.48 7.67
CA GLU A 606 39.78 -18.92 7.43
C GLU A 606 41.02 -19.22 6.58
N LYS A 607 41.41 -18.28 5.69
CA LYS A 607 42.57 -18.43 4.79
C LYS A 607 43.83 -17.71 5.27
N GLY A 608 43.75 -17.00 6.41
CA GLY A 608 44.83 -16.15 6.91
C GLY A 608 45.25 -15.10 5.87
N LEU A 609 44.26 -14.41 5.29
CA LEU A 609 44.41 -13.39 4.27
C LEU A 609 43.99 -12.02 4.79
N GLU A 610 44.65 -10.97 4.32
CA GLU A 610 44.16 -9.60 4.49
C GLU A 610 43.24 -9.22 3.32
N GLY A 611 42.32 -8.28 3.55
CA GLY A 611 41.48 -7.72 2.48
C GLY A 611 41.90 -6.30 2.12
N VAL A 612 42.00 -5.99 0.83
CA VAL A 612 42.33 -4.66 0.29
C VAL A 612 41.16 -4.14 -0.55
N SER A 613 40.84 -2.85 -0.46
CA SER A 613 39.77 -2.25 -1.25
C SER A 613 40.21 -1.89 -2.66
N LEU A 614 39.29 -1.94 -3.64
CA LEU A 614 39.58 -1.53 -5.01
C LEU A 614 40.04 -0.06 -5.09
N GLY A 615 39.51 0.80 -4.23
CA GLY A 615 39.92 2.20 -4.12
C GLY A 615 41.37 2.37 -3.64
N GLU A 616 41.82 1.54 -2.71
CA GLU A 616 43.21 1.54 -2.26
C GLU A 616 44.15 1.07 -3.38
N LEU A 617 43.76 0.07 -4.17
CA LEU A 617 44.53 -0.35 -5.36
C LEU A 617 44.63 0.76 -6.40
N VAL A 618 43.55 1.52 -6.61
CA VAL A 618 43.57 2.70 -7.49
C VAL A 618 44.50 3.78 -6.93
N LYS A 619 44.41 4.06 -5.63
CA LYS A 619 45.25 5.08 -4.96
C LYS A 619 46.74 4.76 -5.03
N ARG A 620 47.10 3.47 -4.91
CA ARG A 620 48.48 2.97 -5.05
C ARG A 620 48.97 2.91 -6.50
N GLY A 621 48.10 3.18 -7.48
CA GLY A 621 48.45 3.08 -8.90
C GLY A 621 48.43 1.66 -9.45
N PHE A 622 48.14 0.64 -8.64
CA PHE A 622 48.10 -0.77 -9.07
C PHE A 622 46.95 -1.05 -10.03
N LEU A 623 45.84 -0.31 -9.88
CA LEU A 623 44.65 -0.44 -10.72
C LEU A 623 44.31 0.90 -11.39
N LYS A 624 44.03 0.88 -12.69
CA LYS A 624 43.41 1.99 -13.42
C LYS A 624 41.94 1.68 -13.70
N TYR A 625 41.12 2.72 -13.80
CA TYR A 625 39.72 2.56 -14.16
C TYR A 625 39.25 3.62 -15.15
N ARG A 626 38.19 3.29 -15.88
CA ARG A 626 37.42 4.22 -16.70
C ARG A 626 35.97 3.76 -16.79
N PHE A 627 35.08 4.67 -17.18
CA PHE A 627 33.71 4.33 -17.53
C PHE A 627 33.56 4.17 -19.04
N GLY A 628 32.49 3.50 -19.47
CA GLY A 628 32.18 3.33 -20.88
C GLY A 628 31.94 4.64 -21.64
N HIS A 629 31.91 4.54 -22.97
CA HIS A 629 31.98 5.67 -23.90
C HIS A 629 30.68 6.48 -23.96
N GLY A 630 29.53 5.81 -23.91
CA GLY A 630 28.23 6.44 -24.17
C GLY A 630 27.31 5.56 -24.96
N SER A 631 26.06 6.00 -25.08
CA SER A 631 25.07 5.34 -25.93
C SER A 631 24.97 6.07 -27.27
N PRO A 632 24.93 5.35 -28.41
CA PRO A 632 24.59 5.93 -29.71
C PRO A 632 23.09 6.24 -29.78
N ASP A 633 22.71 7.15 -30.69
CA ASP A 633 21.30 7.38 -31.02
C ASP A 633 20.63 6.11 -31.56
N ARG A 634 19.32 5.97 -31.32
CA ARG A 634 18.56 4.76 -31.72
C ARG A 634 18.63 4.47 -33.23
N LEU A 635 18.76 5.50 -34.06
CA LEU A 635 18.82 5.39 -35.52
C LEU A 635 20.18 4.89 -36.03
N ASN A 636 21.24 5.00 -35.22
CA ASN A 636 22.62 4.72 -35.60
C ASN A 636 23.09 3.32 -35.15
N ARG A 637 22.18 2.34 -35.14
CA ARG A 637 22.44 0.95 -34.68
C ARG A 637 22.64 -0.05 -35.81
N ARG A 638 23.11 0.41 -36.96
CA ARG A 638 23.54 -0.40 -38.10
C ARG A 638 24.97 0.01 -38.45
N GLY A 639 25.90 -0.94 -38.49
CA GLY A 639 27.32 -0.70 -38.73
C GLY A 639 28.15 -1.92 -38.37
N GLU A 640 29.42 -1.70 -38.09
CA GLU A 640 30.44 -2.74 -37.93
C GLU A 640 31.05 -2.82 -36.53
N VAL A 641 30.97 -1.76 -35.72
CA VAL A 641 31.56 -1.72 -34.38
C VAL A 641 30.53 -2.19 -33.33
N PRO A 642 30.82 -3.21 -32.50
CA PRO A 642 29.89 -3.65 -31.47
C PRO A 642 29.57 -2.58 -30.42
N TYR A 643 28.28 -2.37 -30.16
CA TYR A 643 27.79 -1.57 -29.03
C TYR A 643 27.31 -2.48 -27.89
N ILE A 644 28.02 -2.44 -26.77
CA ILE A 644 27.85 -3.30 -25.61
C ILE A 644 27.03 -2.59 -24.54
N LYS A 645 25.86 -3.15 -24.22
CA LYS A 645 25.01 -2.74 -23.11
C LYS A 645 25.36 -3.52 -21.85
N VAL A 646 24.86 -3.06 -20.70
CA VAL A 646 25.03 -3.76 -19.43
C VAL A 646 24.48 -5.18 -19.43
N SER A 647 23.43 -5.47 -20.21
CA SER A 647 22.85 -6.82 -20.37
C SER A 647 23.75 -7.80 -21.14
N ASP A 648 24.70 -7.27 -21.89
CA ASP A 648 25.59 -8.04 -22.76
C ASP A 648 26.81 -8.57 -21.97
N LEU A 649 27.05 -8.03 -20.77
CA LEU A 649 28.05 -8.49 -19.80
C LEU A 649 27.43 -9.58 -18.92
N ARG A 650 27.75 -10.84 -19.22
CA ARG A 650 27.22 -11.99 -18.48
C ARG A 650 28.14 -13.20 -18.64
N ALA A 651 28.10 -14.10 -17.65
CA ALA A 651 28.85 -15.36 -17.66
C ALA A 651 30.35 -15.19 -17.93
N GLY A 652 30.98 -14.15 -17.36
CA GLY A 652 32.41 -13.89 -17.54
C GLY A 652 32.81 -13.33 -18.91
N ARG A 653 31.85 -13.05 -19.81
CA ARG A 653 32.10 -12.72 -21.22
C ARG A 653 31.40 -11.44 -21.66
N VAL A 654 32.01 -10.77 -22.64
CA VAL A 654 31.39 -9.68 -23.39
C VAL A 654 30.68 -10.27 -24.60
N ASN A 655 29.34 -10.35 -24.56
CA ASN A 655 28.57 -10.95 -25.65
C ASN A 655 28.19 -9.90 -26.69
N VAL A 656 28.56 -10.11 -27.95
CA VAL A 656 28.17 -9.19 -29.02
C VAL A 656 26.74 -9.49 -29.44
N ASN A 657 25.88 -8.47 -29.42
CA ASN A 657 24.57 -8.54 -30.03
C ASN A 657 24.66 -8.04 -31.48
N PRO A 658 24.45 -8.90 -32.50
CA PRO A 658 24.61 -8.54 -33.91
C PRO A 658 23.60 -7.47 -34.38
N THR A 659 22.55 -7.22 -33.60
CA THR A 659 21.56 -6.15 -33.88
C THR A 659 21.93 -4.80 -33.27
N ASN A 660 23.02 -4.71 -32.51
CA ASN A 660 23.50 -3.48 -31.88
C ASN A 660 24.94 -3.20 -32.32
N LEU A 661 25.11 -2.80 -33.58
CA LEU A 661 26.38 -2.36 -34.15
C LEU A 661 26.30 -0.88 -34.49
N VAL A 662 27.42 -0.15 -34.44
CA VAL A 662 27.46 1.28 -34.79
C VAL A 662 28.47 1.53 -35.91
N PRO A 663 28.23 2.51 -36.80
CA PRO A 663 29.22 2.92 -37.79
C PRO A 663 30.52 3.39 -37.12
N ARG A 664 31.68 3.15 -37.76
CA ARG A 664 33.00 3.58 -37.25
C ARG A 664 33.03 5.07 -36.88
N GLU A 665 32.41 5.93 -37.67
CA GLU A 665 32.37 7.38 -37.41
C GLU A 665 31.66 7.72 -36.09
N VAL A 666 30.55 7.04 -35.81
CA VAL A 666 29.82 7.19 -34.54
C VAL A 666 30.66 6.64 -33.39
N ALA A 667 31.33 5.50 -33.60
CA ALA A 667 32.24 4.93 -32.62
C ALA A 667 33.38 5.90 -32.27
N ARG A 668 34.08 6.46 -33.27
CA ARG A 668 35.16 7.44 -33.09
C ARG A 668 34.70 8.67 -32.29
N ARG A 669 33.50 9.17 -32.59
CA ARG A 669 32.90 10.28 -31.84
C ARG A 669 32.65 9.92 -30.37
N LEU A 670 32.14 8.72 -30.10
CA LEU A 670 31.89 8.24 -28.72
C LEU A 670 33.19 7.94 -27.97
N TRP A 671 34.18 7.36 -28.66
CA TRP A 671 35.53 7.12 -28.15
C TRP A 671 36.30 8.42 -27.89
N ARG A 672 35.94 9.49 -28.60
CA ARG A 672 36.66 10.77 -28.64
C ARG A 672 38.07 10.62 -29.22
N GLY A 673 38.20 9.79 -30.25
CA GLY A 673 39.46 9.47 -30.92
C GLY A 673 39.30 8.31 -31.91
N GLU A 674 40.41 7.85 -32.46
CA GLU A 674 40.44 6.75 -33.44
C GLU A 674 40.21 5.36 -32.82
N GLU A 675 40.50 5.22 -31.53
CA GLU A 675 40.48 3.95 -30.80
C GLU A 675 39.57 4.02 -29.57
N SER A 676 39.04 2.87 -29.15
CA SER A 676 38.24 2.77 -27.91
C SER A 676 39.05 3.08 -26.65
N GLY A 677 40.36 2.79 -26.67
CA GLY A 677 41.24 2.79 -25.51
C GLY A 677 40.97 1.65 -24.52
N LEU A 678 40.16 0.66 -24.90
CA LEU A 678 40.10 -0.65 -24.22
C LEU A 678 41.35 -1.45 -24.56
N ARG A 679 41.70 -2.42 -23.71
CA ARG A 679 42.85 -3.30 -23.91
C ARG A 679 42.46 -4.73 -23.59
N ALA A 680 43.19 -5.68 -24.20
CA ALA A 680 43.12 -7.08 -23.81
C ALA A 680 43.22 -7.23 -22.28
N TRP A 681 42.40 -8.12 -21.74
CA TRP A 681 42.29 -8.45 -20.32
C TRP A 681 41.67 -7.37 -19.43
N ASP A 682 41.15 -6.28 -19.99
CA ASP A 682 40.30 -5.35 -19.24
C ASP A 682 39.12 -6.11 -18.59
N LEU A 683 38.80 -5.76 -17.34
CA LEU A 683 37.69 -6.32 -16.58
C LEU A 683 36.51 -5.36 -16.59
N LEU A 684 35.34 -5.83 -17.03
CA LEU A 684 34.15 -5.02 -17.25
C LEU A 684 33.03 -5.47 -16.31
N THR A 685 32.38 -4.53 -15.63
CA THR A 685 31.18 -4.82 -14.85
C THR A 685 30.15 -3.68 -15.00
N PRO A 686 28.84 -3.98 -15.01
CA PRO A 686 27.83 -2.95 -14.82
C PRO A 686 27.99 -2.26 -13.45
N ILE A 687 27.71 -0.97 -13.40
CA ILE A 687 27.63 -0.20 -12.13
C ILE A 687 26.28 0.48 -11.94
N ARG A 688 25.38 0.34 -12.92
CA ARG A 688 24.05 0.95 -12.90
C ARG A 688 23.07 0.15 -13.76
N ALA A 689 21.80 0.15 -13.36
CA ALA A 689 20.66 -0.36 -14.13
C ALA A 689 20.81 -1.81 -14.61
N SER A 690 21.38 -2.68 -13.76
CA SER A 690 21.61 -4.08 -14.07
C SER A 690 21.64 -4.94 -12.81
N SER A 691 20.92 -6.06 -12.83
CA SER A 691 21.01 -7.11 -11.81
C SER A 691 22.39 -7.77 -11.73
N ASN A 692 23.24 -7.56 -12.75
CA ASN A 692 24.57 -8.17 -12.87
C ASN A 692 25.68 -7.24 -12.35
N ILE A 693 25.35 -6.19 -11.61
CA ILE A 693 26.35 -5.34 -10.95
C ILE A 693 27.26 -6.20 -10.06
N GLY A 694 28.57 -6.04 -10.21
CA GLY A 694 29.58 -6.83 -9.51
C GLY A 694 29.88 -8.19 -10.18
N GLU A 695 29.17 -8.55 -11.26
CA GLU A 695 29.61 -9.62 -12.16
C GLU A 695 30.60 -9.05 -13.16
N PHE A 696 31.77 -9.66 -13.26
CA PHE A 696 32.82 -9.24 -14.18
C PHE A 696 32.80 -10.08 -15.45
N ALA A 697 32.99 -9.41 -16.57
CA ALA A 697 33.38 -9.98 -17.85
C ALA A 697 34.82 -9.58 -18.17
N VAL A 698 35.54 -10.45 -18.88
CA VAL A 698 36.89 -10.13 -19.36
C VAL A 698 36.86 -9.83 -20.85
N LEU A 699 37.61 -8.80 -21.26
CA LEU A 699 37.84 -8.49 -22.67
C LEU A 699 38.97 -9.37 -23.20
N LEU A 700 38.72 -10.20 -24.21
CA LEU A 700 39.80 -11.01 -24.78
C LEU A 700 40.69 -10.19 -25.73
N PRO A 701 41.94 -10.64 -25.99
CA PRO A 701 42.72 -10.14 -27.12
C PRO A 701 41.95 -10.18 -28.45
N GLY A 702 41.94 -9.07 -29.19
CA GLY A 702 41.22 -8.92 -30.46
C GLY A 702 39.77 -8.40 -30.31
N GLU A 703 39.35 -8.10 -29.09
CA GLU A 703 38.02 -7.61 -28.76
C GLU A 703 37.97 -6.13 -28.37
N GLU A 704 39.07 -5.39 -28.55
CA GLU A 704 39.28 -4.04 -28.02
C GLU A 704 38.40 -2.99 -28.72
N GLU A 705 38.04 -3.19 -29.98
CA GLU A 705 37.28 -2.23 -30.78
C GLU A 705 35.77 -2.30 -30.52
N ARG A 706 35.34 -1.77 -29.36
CA ARG A 706 33.94 -1.78 -28.93
C ARG A 706 33.49 -0.46 -28.34
N VAL A 707 32.20 -0.16 -28.47
CA VAL A 707 31.56 0.95 -27.77
C VAL A 707 30.82 0.41 -26.56
N LEU A 708 31.24 0.80 -25.35
CA LEU A 708 30.54 0.46 -24.10
C LEU A 708 29.56 1.58 -23.72
N THR A 709 28.40 1.21 -23.17
CA THR A 709 27.54 2.20 -22.50
C THR A 709 28.21 2.80 -21.26
N LYS A 710 27.84 4.02 -20.85
CA LYS A 710 28.47 4.75 -19.72
C LYS A 710 28.37 4.03 -18.39
N GLU A 711 27.38 3.16 -18.23
CA GLU A 711 27.06 2.38 -17.05
C GLU A 711 27.99 1.16 -16.86
N VAL A 712 29.03 1.01 -17.69
CA VAL A 712 30.05 -0.03 -17.55
C VAL A 712 31.30 0.56 -16.92
N LEU A 713 31.75 -0.04 -15.82
CA LEU A 713 33.06 0.19 -15.22
C LEU A 713 34.08 -0.75 -15.88
N VAL A 714 35.19 -0.18 -16.31
CA VAL A 714 36.35 -0.90 -16.84
C VAL A 714 37.48 -0.77 -15.83
N LEU A 715 38.01 -1.90 -15.35
CA LEU A 715 39.16 -2.00 -14.48
C LEU A 715 40.33 -2.62 -15.24
N ARG A 716 41.51 -2.05 -15.07
CA ARG A 716 42.74 -2.49 -15.74
C ARG A 716 43.88 -2.59 -14.73
N SER A 717 44.53 -3.74 -14.67
CA SER A 717 45.78 -3.85 -13.93
C SER A 717 46.90 -3.06 -14.61
N THR A 718 47.75 -2.45 -13.80
CA THR A 718 48.96 -1.76 -14.29
C THR A 718 50.16 -2.67 -14.16
N GLU A 719 51.24 -2.38 -14.89
CA GLU A 719 52.50 -3.12 -14.75
C GLU A 719 53.01 -3.18 -13.30
N GLU A 720 52.79 -2.12 -12.52
CA GLU A 720 53.13 -2.10 -11.10
C GLU A 720 52.21 -3.01 -10.28
N GLY A 721 50.89 -2.96 -10.53
CA GLY A 721 49.94 -3.87 -9.91
C GLY A 721 50.22 -5.34 -10.22
N GLU A 722 50.58 -5.66 -11.47
CA GLU A 722 50.96 -7.01 -11.88
C GLU A 722 52.21 -7.52 -11.16
N ARG A 723 53.23 -6.65 -10.98
CA ARG A 723 54.42 -6.99 -10.17
C ARG A 723 54.08 -7.32 -8.72
N GLU A 724 53.05 -6.69 -8.18
CA GLU A 724 52.54 -6.94 -6.82
C GLU A 724 51.53 -8.11 -6.75
N GLY A 725 51.30 -8.82 -7.86
CA GLY A 725 50.42 -9.99 -7.92
C GLY A 725 48.96 -9.69 -8.30
N TYR A 726 48.62 -8.44 -8.62
CA TYR A 726 47.27 -8.07 -9.08
C TYR A 726 47.12 -8.23 -10.60
N THR A 727 47.47 -9.40 -11.13
CA THR A 727 47.29 -9.67 -12.57
C THR A 727 45.81 -9.61 -12.98
N PRO A 728 45.48 -9.38 -14.26
CA PRO A 728 44.08 -9.45 -14.71
C PRO A 728 43.40 -10.76 -14.34
N PHE A 729 44.14 -11.87 -14.36
CA PHE A 729 43.65 -13.20 -13.99
C PHE A 729 43.40 -13.32 -12.49
N TYR A 730 44.30 -12.81 -11.65
CA TYR A 730 44.10 -12.75 -10.21
C TYR A 730 42.90 -11.86 -9.84
N LEU A 731 42.82 -10.67 -10.45
CA LEU A 731 41.70 -9.77 -10.21
C LEU A 731 40.37 -10.40 -10.64
N PHE A 732 40.31 -11.06 -11.79
CA PHE A 732 39.11 -11.77 -12.23
C PHE A 732 38.75 -12.92 -11.29
N TRP A 733 39.74 -13.70 -10.84
CA TRP A 733 39.55 -14.75 -9.83
C TRP A 733 38.96 -14.17 -8.54
N ALA A 734 39.60 -13.13 -7.98
CA ALA A 734 39.24 -12.53 -6.71
C ALA A 734 37.84 -11.88 -6.77
N LEU A 735 37.52 -11.17 -7.86
CA LEU A 735 36.23 -10.53 -8.07
C LEU A 735 35.10 -11.53 -8.36
N SER A 736 35.44 -12.75 -8.79
CA SER A 736 34.49 -13.84 -9.02
C SER A 736 34.15 -14.63 -7.75
N LEU A 737 34.89 -14.43 -6.65
CA LEU A 737 34.61 -15.10 -5.38
C LEU A 737 33.21 -14.72 -4.88
N ARG A 738 32.40 -15.73 -4.53
CA ARG A 738 31.03 -15.52 -4.02
C ARG A 738 31.00 -14.53 -2.86
N ALA A 739 31.97 -14.62 -1.94
CA ALA A 739 32.07 -13.73 -0.80
C ALA A 739 32.28 -12.26 -1.20
N VAL A 740 33.13 -12.00 -2.20
CA VAL A 740 33.34 -10.65 -2.76
C VAL A 740 32.08 -10.17 -3.49
N ARG A 741 31.42 -11.06 -4.23
CA ARG A 741 30.16 -10.75 -4.95
C ARG A 741 29.02 -10.36 -4.01
N GLU A 742 28.92 -10.96 -2.82
CA GLU A 742 27.94 -10.53 -1.82
C GLU A 742 28.25 -9.11 -1.30
N SER A 743 29.53 -8.74 -1.13
CA SER A 743 29.93 -7.39 -0.72
C SER A 743 29.57 -6.30 -1.74
N TRP A 744 29.46 -6.64 -3.02
CA TRP A 744 28.91 -5.70 -4.02
C TRP A 744 27.46 -5.32 -3.72
N ARG A 745 26.63 -6.24 -3.20
CA ARG A 745 25.23 -5.95 -2.89
C ARG A 745 25.06 -4.87 -1.83
N ARG A 746 26.02 -4.73 -0.91
CA ARG A 746 26.08 -3.65 0.09
C ARG A 746 26.08 -2.26 -0.57
N VAL A 747 26.82 -2.12 -1.66
CA VAL A 747 27.03 -0.83 -2.35
C VAL A 747 26.12 -0.65 -3.58
N THR A 748 25.33 -1.66 -3.93
CA THR A 748 24.29 -1.59 -4.95
C THR A 748 23.00 -1.02 -4.37
N LEU A 749 22.90 0.31 -4.39
CA LEU A 749 21.79 1.08 -3.84
C LEU A 749 20.78 1.45 -4.94
N MET A 750 19.55 1.77 -4.56
CA MET A 750 18.48 2.06 -5.53
C MET A 750 18.36 3.56 -5.79
N GLN A 751 18.74 4.01 -6.98
CA GLN A 751 18.50 5.38 -7.43
C GLN A 751 17.19 5.44 -8.21
N THR A 752 16.19 6.11 -7.63
CA THR A 752 14.79 6.08 -8.09
C THR A 752 14.28 4.64 -8.21
N ASN A 753 14.42 4.02 -9.38
CA ASN A 753 13.90 2.70 -9.73
C ASN A 753 14.96 1.82 -10.41
N ARG A 754 16.23 2.20 -10.33
CA ARG A 754 17.36 1.49 -10.92
C ARG A 754 18.51 1.43 -9.93
N GLU A 755 19.18 0.29 -9.91
CA GLU A 755 20.39 0.12 -9.11
C GLU A 755 21.48 1.06 -9.59
N ASP A 756 22.26 1.62 -8.66
CA ASP A 756 23.39 2.52 -8.90
C ASP A 756 24.42 2.36 -7.78
N VAL A 757 25.68 2.11 -8.17
CA VAL A 757 26.81 1.96 -7.24
C VAL A 757 27.58 3.27 -7.05
N GLY A 758 27.46 4.23 -7.96
CA GLY A 758 28.24 5.48 -7.92
C GLY A 758 29.74 5.23 -7.80
N ASP A 759 30.38 5.88 -6.82
CA ASP A 759 31.82 5.69 -6.49
C ASP A 759 32.05 4.62 -5.40
N TYR A 760 30.98 4.04 -4.83
CA TYR A 760 31.07 3.11 -3.70
C TYR A 760 31.69 1.76 -4.06
N TRP A 761 31.82 1.43 -5.35
CA TRP A 761 32.57 0.25 -5.82
C TRP A 761 34.03 0.26 -5.33
N LYS A 762 34.59 1.45 -5.07
CA LYS A 762 35.95 1.61 -4.53
C LYS A 762 36.09 1.04 -3.13
N GLU A 763 35.00 0.89 -2.38
CA GLU A 763 35.01 0.32 -1.05
C GLU A 763 35.00 -1.21 -1.05
N VAL A 764 34.63 -1.83 -2.17
CA VAL A 764 34.59 -3.29 -2.29
C VAL A 764 35.99 -3.84 -2.05
N ARG A 765 36.09 -4.83 -1.16
CA ARG A 765 37.34 -5.48 -0.79
C ARG A 765 37.51 -6.80 -1.55
N ILE A 766 38.76 -7.11 -1.85
CA ILE A 766 39.20 -8.40 -2.37
C ILE A 766 40.33 -8.95 -1.48
N PRO A 767 40.60 -10.26 -1.50
CA PRO A 767 41.78 -10.81 -0.85
C PRO A 767 43.06 -10.16 -1.41
N LYS A 768 43.94 -9.74 -0.51
CA LYS A 768 45.28 -9.26 -0.83
C LYS A 768 46.19 -10.46 -1.13
N PRO A 769 46.94 -10.44 -2.24
CA PRO A 769 47.96 -11.46 -2.52
C PRO A 769 48.92 -11.66 -1.35
N LYS A 770 49.21 -12.93 -1.00
CA LYS A 770 50.31 -13.26 -0.08
C LYS A 770 51.68 -12.93 -0.71
N SER A 771 51.77 -13.16 -2.01
CA SER A 771 52.92 -12.87 -2.86
C SER A 771 52.48 -12.94 -4.33
N PRO A 772 53.26 -12.39 -5.27
CA PRO A 772 52.96 -12.50 -6.70
C PRO A 772 52.90 -13.96 -7.19
N SER A 773 53.76 -14.84 -6.67
CA SER A 773 53.75 -16.27 -7.01
C SER A 773 52.51 -16.99 -6.50
N TRP A 774 52.05 -16.66 -5.29
CA TRP A 774 50.80 -17.19 -4.75
C TRP A 774 49.59 -16.74 -5.57
N ALA A 775 49.55 -15.46 -5.96
CA ALA A 775 48.49 -14.93 -6.82
C ALA A 775 48.42 -15.66 -8.17
N GLU A 776 49.58 -15.93 -8.76
CA GLU A 776 49.68 -16.70 -9.99
C GLU A 776 49.16 -18.13 -9.82
N GLU A 777 49.55 -18.81 -8.74
CA GLU A 777 49.13 -20.18 -8.47
C GLU A 777 47.61 -20.31 -8.34
N VAL A 778 46.96 -19.42 -7.57
CA VAL A 778 45.51 -19.49 -7.34
C VAL A 778 44.69 -19.08 -8.57
N SER A 779 45.26 -18.22 -9.43
CA SER A 779 44.59 -17.72 -10.63
C SER A 779 44.98 -18.45 -11.91
N ARG A 780 45.94 -19.39 -11.87
CA ARG A 780 46.38 -20.19 -13.02
C ARG A 780 45.22 -20.89 -13.76
N PRO A 781 44.24 -21.55 -13.10
CA PRO A 781 43.12 -22.15 -13.82
C PRO A 781 42.28 -21.15 -14.62
N VAL A 782 42.13 -19.92 -14.08
CA VAL A 782 41.44 -18.83 -14.79
C VAL A 782 42.23 -18.40 -16.01
N ARG A 783 43.55 -18.23 -15.86
CA ARG A 783 44.44 -17.90 -16.98
C ARG A 783 44.37 -18.95 -18.08
N GLU A 784 44.59 -20.22 -17.75
CA GLU A 784 44.58 -21.33 -18.69
C GLU A 784 43.25 -21.44 -19.44
N TYR A 785 42.13 -21.27 -18.73
CA TYR A 785 40.80 -21.24 -19.35
C TYR A 785 40.67 -20.11 -20.37
N LEU A 786 41.03 -18.87 -19.98
CA LEU A 786 40.86 -17.70 -20.83
C LEU A 786 41.82 -17.70 -22.03
N GLU A 787 43.08 -18.09 -21.83
CA GLU A 787 44.06 -18.24 -22.90
C GLU A 787 43.66 -19.37 -23.86
N GLY A 788 43.15 -20.48 -23.34
CA GLY A 788 42.58 -21.56 -24.16
C GLY A 788 41.43 -21.09 -25.04
N LEU A 789 40.53 -20.25 -24.51
CA LEU A 789 39.47 -19.61 -25.31
C LEU A 789 40.04 -18.74 -26.44
N VAL A 790 41.09 -17.95 -26.16
CA VAL A 790 41.75 -17.12 -27.18
C VAL A 790 42.36 -18.00 -28.28
N GLN A 791 43.02 -19.09 -27.91
CA GLN A 791 43.60 -20.03 -28.88
C GLN A 791 42.52 -20.67 -29.75
N ALA A 792 41.43 -21.15 -29.14
CA ALA A 792 40.29 -21.71 -29.87
C ALA A 792 39.63 -20.69 -30.81
N GLN A 793 39.47 -19.44 -30.36
CA GLN A 793 38.93 -18.35 -31.17
C GLN A 793 39.83 -18.05 -32.37
N ARG A 794 41.16 -17.99 -32.18
CA ARG A 794 42.12 -17.82 -33.29
C ARG A 794 42.05 -18.99 -34.28
N GLY A 795 41.89 -20.22 -33.80
CA GLY A 795 41.68 -21.39 -34.64
C GLY A 795 40.43 -21.26 -35.53
N LEU A 796 39.31 -20.80 -34.96
CA LEU A 796 38.08 -20.54 -35.71
C LEU A 796 38.24 -19.40 -36.73
N LEU A 797 38.95 -18.32 -36.38
CA LEU A 797 39.28 -17.25 -37.34
C LEU A 797 40.13 -17.75 -38.50
N GLY A 798 41.02 -18.71 -38.27
CA GLY A 798 41.82 -19.37 -39.31
C GLY A 798 40.99 -20.13 -40.35
N LEU A 799 39.76 -20.56 -40.02
CA LEU A 799 38.84 -21.18 -40.98
C LEU A 799 38.35 -20.19 -42.06
N ARG A 800 38.44 -18.87 -41.83
CA ARG A 800 38.08 -17.86 -42.85
C ARG A 800 39.00 -17.93 -44.06
N ALA A 801 40.29 -18.19 -43.84
CA ALA A 801 41.25 -18.40 -44.93
C ALA A 801 40.91 -19.64 -45.76
N GLN A 802 40.21 -20.64 -45.17
CA GLN A 802 39.73 -21.82 -45.87
C GLN A 802 38.39 -21.59 -46.60
N GLU A 803 37.57 -20.63 -46.17
CA GLU A 803 36.38 -20.19 -46.96
C GLU A 803 36.82 -19.55 -48.29
N GLU A 804 37.92 -18.79 -48.30
CA GLU A 804 38.54 -18.23 -49.51
C GLU A 804 39.08 -19.32 -50.45
N GLU A 805 39.38 -20.52 -49.92
CA GLU A 805 39.76 -21.71 -50.68
C GLU A 805 38.55 -22.59 -51.10
N GLY A 806 37.32 -22.14 -50.85
CA GLY A 806 36.08 -22.79 -51.32
C GLY A 806 35.41 -23.74 -50.34
N PHE A 807 35.86 -23.83 -49.08
CA PHE A 807 35.20 -24.63 -48.04
C PHE A 807 34.13 -23.81 -47.32
N THR A 808 32.84 -24.18 -47.44
CA THR A 808 31.74 -23.43 -46.82
C THR A 808 31.41 -23.94 -45.41
N PHE A 809 31.61 -23.13 -44.37
CA PHE A 809 31.28 -23.53 -42.99
C PHE A 809 29.86 -23.11 -42.57
N VAL A 810 29.28 -23.84 -41.62
CA VAL A 810 27.98 -23.50 -41.02
C VAL A 810 28.10 -22.27 -40.09
N PRO A 811 27.05 -21.44 -39.92
CA PRO A 811 27.15 -20.12 -39.29
C PRO A 811 27.75 -20.06 -37.88
N PHE A 812 27.64 -21.12 -37.08
CA PHE A 812 28.25 -21.17 -35.74
C PHE A 812 29.78 -21.36 -35.77
N LEU A 813 30.32 -21.90 -36.87
CA LEU A 813 31.76 -22.03 -37.12
C LEU A 813 32.32 -20.84 -37.93
N ARG A 814 31.46 -19.92 -38.38
CA ARG A 814 31.90 -18.71 -39.09
C ARG A 814 32.38 -17.65 -38.10
N PRO A 815 33.55 -17.06 -38.32
CA PRO A 815 33.93 -15.79 -37.71
C PRO A 815 32.87 -14.70 -37.90
N PRO A 816 32.67 -13.77 -36.95
CA PRO A 816 31.93 -12.55 -37.24
C PRO A 816 32.63 -11.79 -38.38
N SER A 817 31.87 -11.31 -39.36
CA SER A 817 32.39 -10.56 -40.49
C SER A 817 33.01 -9.24 -40.03
N VAL A 818 34.33 -9.15 -40.08
CA VAL A 818 35.00 -7.84 -40.11
C VAL A 818 34.75 -7.29 -41.50
N GLY A 819 34.02 -6.18 -41.59
CA GLY A 819 33.51 -5.59 -42.82
C GLY A 819 34.57 -5.53 -43.92
N ASP A 820 34.19 -6.05 -45.08
CA ASP A 820 35.01 -6.04 -46.28
C ASP A 820 35.28 -4.58 -46.68
N LYS A 821 36.52 -4.14 -46.51
CA LYS A 821 37.09 -3.14 -47.39
C LYS A 821 37.35 -3.86 -48.71
N GLU A 822 36.50 -3.63 -49.70
CA GLU A 822 36.86 -3.40 -51.11
C GLU A 822 35.69 -3.61 -52.08
N SER A 823 35.68 -2.78 -53.13
CA SER A 823 34.81 -2.77 -54.32
C SER A 823 33.38 -2.21 -54.11
N GLU A 824 32.81 -1.31 -54.92
CA GLU A 824 33.02 -1.05 -56.34
C GLU A 824 32.87 0.45 -56.66
N ASN A 825 33.88 1.01 -57.33
CA ASN A 825 33.71 2.14 -58.23
C ASN A 825 33.71 1.54 -59.64
N ASN A 826 32.53 1.44 -60.27
CA ASN A 826 32.45 1.20 -61.70
C ASN A 826 31.27 2.00 -62.27
N PRO A 827 31.51 3.10 -63.02
CA PRO A 827 30.45 3.85 -63.67
C PRO A 827 30.23 3.31 -65.08
N GLY A 828 29.04 2.77 -65.37
CA GLY A 828 28.62 2.56 -66.76
C GLY A 828 27.69 1.38 -66.96
N GLY A 829 26.50 1.66 -67.48
CA GLY A 829 25.61 0.63 -68.03
C GLY A 829 24.13 0.95 -67.93
N ASN A 830 23.66 1.88 -68.76
CA ASN A 830 22.25 1.93 -69.17
C ASN A 830 21.83 0.57 -69.74
N THR A 831 20.66 0.04 -69.35
CA THR A 831 19.54 -0.19 -70.27
C THR A 831 18.29 -0.66 -69.52
N SER A 832 17.20 0.05 -69.79
CA SER A 832 15.78 -0.30 -69.70
C SER A 832 15.42 -1.78 -69.85
N THR A 833 14.58 -2.29 -68.94
CA THR A 833 13.18 -2.71 -69.18
C THR A 833 12.48 -2.88 -67.85
#